data_AF-A0A7Z0SI66-F1
#
_entry.id   AF-A0A7Z0SI66-F1
#
_cell.length_a   1.000
_cell.length_b   1.000
_cell.length_c   1.000
_cell.angle_alpha   90.00
_cell.angle_beta   90.00
_cell.angle_gamma   90.00
#
_symmetry.space_group_name_H-M   'P 1'
#
loop_
_entity.id
_entity.type
_entity.pdbx_description
1 polymer ?
#
loop_
_entity_poly.entity_id
_entity_poly.type
_entity_poly.pdbx_seq_one_letter_code
_entity_poly.pdbx_strand_id
1 'polypeptide(L)'
;MRILPALLIAVAASALPLSATHAADDVMIIYDASGSMWGQVDGVNKITTAREVMADLVKSWPEDTNLGLIAYGHRSAGSCSDIETMITPQKVDRNEFIKTVNAIVPKGKTPISDSLKQAADVLQYRDNNATIVLISDGLESCHGDPCAVAAELQKNGVDFTAHVVGFDLDQKGNEALSCIAKNTGGIFVPASNANELKDALRQVQAQVTQEQAKPEPAPEPVAEPKPEEPEYDVEITAPEQAITGSSFPVSWSSVVNQYDKVTIVAAGAKEGTYGDRFDVGKKQEGHLTAPAQPGMYEVRYTLNAGGKTIASTPVEVVEAEQGVSAPEQVIAGSSFPVSWTSIVNRYDKVTIVPAGAKEGTYGDRFDVEKKLEGQLTAPAQPGMYEVRYTLNTGGKTLASTPVEVTEAELGISAPEQVMAGSSFPVSWSSVVNRYDKVTIIPAGAKEGTYGDRFDVGKKQEGHLTAPAQPGMYEVRYTLNAGGKTLASTPVEVTEAKVTIEATDVVRANTPIEIRWSAVINRYDKVTIVPAGAKEGTRHNRFDVGQRLEGTLKAPAEPGLYEVRYTLNAGGKTVASAPVEVVAETAALDSGAGLQAPANAKPGASITVSWSGGSDSKDQRIVLAKADAADFTWIAAHKVGDDKSQQLTLPDEPGRYEVRYLDVSNTTVLGRAIVEVK
;
A
#
# COMPACT_ATOMS: atom_id res chain seq x y z
N MET A 1 69.09 -26.82 87.18
CA MET A 1 68.92 -27.59 85.92
C MET A 1 68.40 -26.63 84.86
N ARG A 2 69.21 -26.37 83.82
CA ARG A 2 68.96 -25.36 82.77
C ARG A 2 68.21 -26.00 81.60
N ILE A 3 67.23 -25.28 81.06
CA ILE A 3 66.37 -25.64 79.92
C ILE A 3 66.97 -24.99 78.65
N LEU A 4 67.02 -25.73 77.54
CA LEU A 4 67.48 -25.30 76.19
C LEU A 4 66.41 -24.43 75.48
N PRO A 5 66.80 -23.43 74.65
CA PRO A 5 65.93 -22.86 73.63
C PRO A 5 66.33 -23.28 72.20
N ALA A 6 65.33 -23.40 71.35
CA ALA A 6 65.40 -23.72 69.92
C ALA A 6 65.68 -22.47 69.06
N LEU A 7 66.44 -22.66 67.98
CA LEU A 7 66.85 -21.63 67.02
C LEU A 7 65.95 -21.69 65.77
N LEU A 8 65.22 -20.62 65.48
CA LEU A 8 64.48 -20.41 64.22
C LEU A 8 65.33 -19.55 63.26
N ILE A 9 65.49 -19.99 62.01
CA ILE A 9 66.08 -19.21 60.91
C ILE A 9 64.93 -18.66 60.06
N ALA A 10 64.84 -17.34 59.94
CA ALA A 10 63.89 -16.63 59.09
C ALA A 10 64.54 -16.23 57.77
N VAL A 11 64.00 -16.71 56.64
CA VAL A 11 64.37 -16.27 55.28
C VAL A 11 63.42 -15.13 54.89
N ALA A 12 63.96 -13.94 54.67
CA ALA A 12 63.22 -12.78 54.18
C ALA A 12 63.25 -12.78 52.63
N ALA A 13 62.09 -12.98 52.01
CA ALA A 13 61.91 -12.81 50.57
C ALA A 13 61.48 -11.36 50.28
N SER A 14 62.31 -10.63 49.54
CA SER A 14 62.03 -9.28 49.06
C SER A 14 61.10 -9.35 47.84
N ALA A 15 59.85 -8.91 47.99
CA ALA A 15 58.93 -8.73 46.87
C ALA A 15 59.19 -7.38 46.20
N LEU A 16 59.69 -7.39 44.97
CA LEU A 16 59.63 -6.24 44.06
C LEU A 16 58.21 -6.17 43.48
N PRO A 17 57.53 -5.01 43.49
CA PRO A 17 56.25 -4.88 42.82
C PRO A 17 56.49 -4.90 41.30
N LEU A 18 55.93 -5.91 40.63
CA LEU A 18 55.78 -5.91 39.18
C LEU A 18 54.64 -4.92 38.86
N SER A 19 54.97 -3.75 38.31
CA SER A 19 53.97 -2.92 37.67
C SER A 19 53.53 -3.59 36.37
N ALA A 20 52.35 -4.20 36.37
CA ALA A 20 51.70 -4.64 35.15
C ALA A 20 51.48 -3.41 34.26
N THR A 21 52.12 -3.41 33.10
CA THR A 21 51.87 -2.43 32.04
C THR A 21 50.57 -2.86 31.37
N HIS A 22 49.47 -2.13 31.59
CA HIS A 22 48.23 -2.33 30.83
C HIS A 22 48.54 -2.03 29.36
N ALA A 23 48.24 -2.98 28.46
CA ALA A 23 48.19 -2.66 27.03
C ALA A 23 47.06 -1.64 26.82
N ALA A 24 47.29 -0.61 26.01
CA ALA A 24 46.26 0.36 25.67
C ALA A 24 45.26 -0.31 24.71
N ASP A 25 43.97 -0.29 25.06
CA ASP A 25 42.93 -0.90 24.25
C ASP A 25 42.60 -0.06 23.01
N ASP A 26 42.50 -0.72 21.85
CA ASP A 26 42.21 -0.10 20.57
C ASP A 26 40.68 -0.02 20.31
N VAL A 27 40.19 1.20 20.08
CA VAL A 27 38.79 1.46 19.70
C VAL A 27 38.74 2.04 18.30
N MET A 28 37.91 1.48 17.42
CA MET A 28 37.69 2.00 16.06
C MET A 28 36.30 2.63 15.92
N ILE A 29 36.24 3.92 15.57
CA ILE A 29 34.99 4.57 15.20
C ILE A 29 34.73 4.39 13.70
N ILE A 30 33.56 3.89 13.32
CA ILE A 30 33.08 3.88 11.94
C ILE A 30 32.07 5.02 11.78
N TYR A 31 32.40 5.96 10.91
CA TYR A 31 31.67 7.20 10.70
C TYR A 31 30.96 7.21 9.35
N ASP A 32 29.62 7.29 9.39
CA ASP A 32 28.78 7.46 8.21
C ASP A 32 29.00 8.82 7.56
N ALA A 33 29.47 8.79 6.31
CA ALA A 33 29.53 9.94 5.42
C ALA A 33 28.88 9.61 4.07
N SER A 34 27.82 8.80 4.09
CA SER A 34 26.99 8.55 2.93
C SER A 34 26.17 9.78 2.55
N GLY A 35 25.63 9.80 1.32
CA GLY A 35 24.90 10.95 0.80
C GLY A 35 23.69 11.40 1.65
N SER A 36 23.08 10.51 2.43
CA SER A 36 21.97 10.81 3.35
C SER A 36 22.34 11.78 4.47
N MET A 37 23.63 11.88 4.81
CA MET A 37 24.13 12.80 5.84
C MET A 37 24.02 14.29 5.44
N TRP A 38 23.66 14.60 4.18
CA TRP A 38 23.23 15.93 3.74
C TRP A 38 21.77 16.25 4.08
N GLY A 39 20.99 15.25 4.49
CA GLY A 39 19.66 15.45 5.05
C GLY A 39 19.70 16.32 6.31
N GLN A 40 18.54 16.82 6.71
CA GLN A 40 18.42 17.72 7.85
C GLN A 40 17.71 17.06 9.01
N VAL A 41 18.20 17.34 10.21
CA VAL A 41 17.54 17.07 11.48
C VAL A 41 17.52 18.37 12.28
N ASP A 42 16.35 18.75 12.79
CA ASP A 42 16.11 20.05 13.43
C ASP A 42 16.57 21.27 12.60
N GLY A 43 16.48 21.18 11.27
CA GLY A 43 16.85 22.25 10.33
C GLY A 43 18.36 22.42 10.11
N VAL A 44 19.19 21.54 10.67
CA VAL A 44 20.65 21.51 10.47
C VAL A 44 21.03 20.23 9.73
N ASN A 45 22.02 20.31 8.84
CA ASN A 45 22.48 19.10 8.13
C ASN A 45 23.04 18.08 9.13
N LYS A 46 22.66 16.81 8.99
CA LYS A 46 23.08 15.70 9.86
C LYS A 46 24.60 15.61 10.02
N ILE A 47 25.35 15.83 8.94
CA ILE A 47 26.82 15.87 8.99
C ILE A 47 27.37 17.00 9.88
N THR A 48 26.73 18.16 9.90
CA THR A 48 27.15 19.28 10.77
C THR A 48 26.99 18.88 12.22
N THR A 49 25.82 18.34 12.57
CA THR A 49 25.51 17.81 13.91
C THR A 49 26.50 16.71 14.31
N ALA A 50 26.73 15.74 13.43
CA ALA A 50 27.65 14.64 13.70
C ALA A 50 29.09 15.13 13.93
N ARG A 51 29.58 16.14 13.19
CA ARG A 51 30.91 16.74 13.43
C ARG A 51 31.00 17.42 14.79
N GLU A 52 29.99 18.21 15.17
CA GLU A 52 29.95 18.90 16.45
C GLU A 52 29.96 17.91 17.62
N VAL A 53 29.14 16.87 17.53
CA VAL A 53 29.06 15.84 18.57
C VAL A 53 30.36 15.03 18.65
N MET A 54 30.95 14.64 17.51
CA MET A 54 32.25 13.96 17.50
C MET A 54 33.36 14.81 18.12
N ALA A 55 33.37 16.11 17.85
CA ALA A 55 34.35 17.02 18.44
C ALA A 55 34.21 17.12 19.96
N ASP A 56 32.99 17.05 20.49
CA ASP A 56 32.74 17.01 21.94
C ASP A 56 33.12 15.67 22.57
N LEU A 57 32.85 14.56 21.87
CA LEU A 57 33.14 13.20 22.33
C LEU A 57 34.65 12.94 22.49
N VAL A 58 35.44 13.39 21.52
CA VAL A 58 36.91 13.22 21.51
C VAL A 58 37.57 14.02 22.63
N LYS A 59 36.97 15.14 23.07
CA LYS A 59 37.47 15.92 24.22
C LYS A 59 37.33 15.15 25.53
N SER A 60 36.29 14.34 25.70
CA SER A 60 36.05 13.56 26.92
C SER A 60 36.65 12.16 26.91
N TRP A 61 37.24 11.72 25.79
CA TRP A 61 37.84 10.38 25.69
C TRP A 61 39.09 10.26 26.59
N PRO A 62 39.25 9.13 27.31
CA PRO A 62 40.45 8.88 28.10
C PRO A 62 41.73 8.97 27.26
N GLU A 63 42.80 9.56 27.81
CA GLU A 63 44.07 9.78 27.10
C GLU A 63 44.91 8.50 26.92
N ASP A 64 44.52 7.42 27.59
CA ASP A 64 45.19 6.12 27.55
C ASP A 64 44.50 5.13 26.59
N THR A 65 43.42 5.52 25.90
CA THR A 65 42.77 4.72 24.86
C THR A 65 43.34 5.06 23.49
N ASN A 66 43.61 4.03 22.68
CA ASN A 66 43.97 4.22 21.28
C ASN A 66 42.71 4.36 20.44
N LEU A 67 42.55 5.48 19.72
CA LEU A 67 41.34 5.78 18.96
C LEU A 67 41.62 5.83 17.45
N GLY A 68 40.95 4.98 16.70
CA GLY A 68 40.94 4.95 15.25
C GLY A 68 39.66 5.57 14.66
N LEU A 69 39.73 5.92 13.37
CA LEU A 69 38.60 6.43 12.60
C LEU A 69 38.58 5.80 11.21
N ILE A 70 37.48 5.14 10.88
CA ILE A 70 37.10 4.75 9.52
C ILE A 70 35.92 5.61 9.09
N ALA A 71 35.94 6.09 7.86
CA ALA A 71 34.80 6.75 7.23
C ALA A 71 34.40 6.00 5.96
N TYR A 72 33.10 5.90 5.69
CA TYR A 72 32.61 5.38 4.42
C TYR A 72 31.80 6.42 3.65
N GLY A 73 31.81 6.31 2.33
CA GLY A 73 31.02 7.16 1.43
C GLY A 73 31.51 8.61 1.29
N HIS A 74 32.72 8.97 1.74
CA HIS A 74 33.15 10.38 1.73
C HIS A 74 33.92 10.85 0.47
N ARG A 75 34.23 9.95 -0.49
CA ARG A 75 35.07 10.28 -1.66
C ARG A 75 34.34 10.11 -2.98
N SER A 76 33.60 9.02 -3.15
CA SER A 76 33.07 8.59 -4.45
C SER A 76 31.57 8.31 -4.39
N ALA A 77 30.79 9.03 -5.21
CA ALA A 77 29.36 8.79 -5.34
C ALA A 77 29.08 7.38 -5.90
N GLY A 78 28.15 6.66 -5.29
CA GLY A 78 27.67 5.37 -5.77
C GLY A 78 28.59 4.15 -5.54
N SER A 79 29.81 4.34 -5.01
CA SER A 79 30.76 3.25 -4.79
C SER A 79 30.53 2.55 -3.45
N CYS A 80 30.46 1.22 -3.47
CA CYS A 80 30.40 0.38 -2.27
C CYS A 80 31.76 0.06 -1.66
N SER A 81 32.84 0.32 -2.40
CA SER A 81 34.22 0.14 -1.91
C SER A 81 34.80 1.42 -1.30
N ASP A 82 33.98 2.47 -1.14
CA ASP A 82 34.45 3.75 -0.59
C ASP A 82 34.48 3.70 0.94
N ILE A 83 35.49 3.01 1.46
CA ILE A 83 35.79 2.88 2.88
C ILE A 83 37.25 3.28 3.06
N GLU A 84 37.53 4.18 4.00
CA GLU A 84 38.88 4.66 4.28
C GLU A 84 39.17 4.65 5.78
N THR A 85 40.30 4.05 6.15
CA THR A 85 40.88 4.20 7.49
C THR A 85 41.59 5.56 7.54
N MET A 86 40.88 6.55 8.07
CA MET A 86 41.35 7.93 8.19
C MET A 86 42.41 8.09 9.28
N ILE A 87 42.25 7.34 10.37
CA ILE A 87 43.16 7.32 11.53
C ILE A 87 43.29 5.87 11.97
N THR A 88 44.51 5.35 11.96
CA THR A 88 44.81 4.04 12.57
C THR A 88 44.77 4.16 14.10
N PRO A 89 44.32 3.14 14.84
CA PRO A 89 44.29 3.19 16.31
C PRO A 89 45.63 3.62 16.89
N GLN A 90 45.62 4.73 17.60
CA GLN A 90 46.78 5.30 18.28
C GLN A 90 46.31 6.25 19.39
N LYS A 91 47.22 6.63 20.28
CA LYS A 91 46.93 7.63 21.32
C LYS A 91 46.33 8.89 20.69
N VAL A 92 45.17 9.30 21.19
CA VAL A 92 44.34 10.34 20.54
C VAL A 92 45.00 11.72 20.53
N ASP A 93 45.38 12.21 19.35
CA ASP A 93 45.60 13.65 19.12
C ASP A 93 44.23 14.30 18.83
N ARG A 94 43.67 14.95 19.84
CA ARG A 94 42.32 15.55 19.77
C ARG A 94 42.21 16.59 18.65
N ASN A 95 43.26 17.38 18.39
CA ASN A 95 43.21 18.43 17.37
C ASN A 95 43.26 17.83 15.96
N GLU A 96 44.13 16.85 15.75
CA GLU A 96 44.22 16.14 14.49
C GLU A 96 42.94 15.35 14.19
N PHE A 97 42.38 14.66 15.18
CA PHE A 97 41.15 13.89 15.02
C PHE A 97 39.97 14.78 14.59
N ILE A 98 39.78 15.93 15.27
CA ILE A 98 38.73 16.90 14.93
C ILE A 98 38.95 17.49 13.53
N LYS A 99 40.20 17.80 13.17
CA LYS A 99 40.54 18.30 11.83
C LYS A 99 40.17 17.27 10.75
N THR A 100 40.48 15.99 10.99
CA THR A 100 40.17 14.89 10.06
C THR A 100 38.65 14.72 9.90
N VAL A 101 37.89 14.67 10.99
CA VAL A 101 36.42 14.59 10.95
C VAL A 101 35.79 15.77 10.19
N ASN A 102 36.30 16.98 10.41
CA ASN A 102 35.79 18.18 9.73
C ASN A 102 36.09 18.20 8.21
N ALA A 103 37.08 17.45 7.74
CA ALA A 103 37.43 17.35 6.33
C ALA A 103 36.55 16.34 5.56
N ILE A 104 35.81 15.48 6.25
CA ILE A 104 34.95 14.44 5.66
C ILE A 104 33.75 15.09 4.96
N VAL A 105 33.57 14.85 3.66
CA VAL A 105 32.45 15.40 2.86
C VAL A 105 31.54 14.25 2.43
N PRO A 106 30.25 14.21 2.81
CA PRO A 106 29.40 13.10 2.44
C PRO A 106 29.09 13.01 0.93
N LYS A 107 29.19 11.82 0.33
CA LYS A 107 29.02 11.64 -1.15
C LYS A 107 28.43 10.31 -1.60
N GLY A 108 28.72 9.23 -0.90
CA GLY A 108 28.69 7.85 -1.41
C GLY A 108 27.57 7.00 -0.81
N LYS A 109 27.73 5.68 -0.92
CA LYS A 109 26.81 4.68 -0.38
C LYS A 109 27.17 4.33 1.08
N THR A 110 26.41 3.39 1.65
CA THR A 110 26.43 2.96 3.06
C THR A 110 26.87 1.48 3.17
N PRO A 111 28.17 1.15 2.97
CA PRO A 111 28.70 -0.22 3.04
C PRO A 111 29.07 -0.61 4.48
N ILE A 112 28.08 -0.80 5.35
CA ILE A 112 28.27 -1.09 6.78
C ILE A 112 28.98 -2.44 6.99
N SER A 113 28.53 -3.49 6.30
CA SER A 113 29.11 -4.84 6.38
C SER A 113 30.61 -4.85 6.10
N ASP A 114 31.04 -4.22 5.02
CA ASP A 114 32.46 -4.21 4.63
C ASP A 114 33.27 -3.26 5.53
N SER A 115 32.65 -2.19 6.03
CA SER A 115 33.28 -1.28 7.01
C SER A 115 33.54 -1.99 8.34
N LEU A 116 32.61 -2.84 8.81
CA LEU A 116 32.78 -3.66 10.01
C LEU A 116 33.95 -4.65 9.85
N LYS A 117 34.05 -5.32 8.69
CA LYS A 117 35.18 -6.23 8.41
C LYS A 117 36.50 -5.50 8.38
N GLN A 118 36.58 -4.38 7.66
CA GLN A 118 37.81 -3.58 7.56
C GLN A 118 38.24 -3.05 8.94
N ALA A 119 37.30 -2.56 9.75
CA ALA A 119 37.58 -2.13 11.11
C ALA A 119 38.10 -3.27 11.99
N ALA A 120 37.46 -4.45 11.92
CA ALA A 120 37.90 -5.63 12.65
C ALA A 120 39.32 -6.07 12.24
N ASP A 121 39.63 -6.06 10.93
CA ASP A 121 40.95 -6.41 10.42
C ASP A 121 42.02 -5.42 10.86
N VAL A 122 41.72 -4.10 10.87
CA VAL A 122 42.64 -3.07 11.37
C VAL A 122 42.93 -3.25 12.86
N LEU A 123 41.92 -3.63 13.65
CA LEU A 123 42.07 -3.93 15.08
C LEU A 123 42.72 -5.30 15.36
N GLN A 124 43.01 -6.09 14.32
CA GLN A 124 43.55 -7.44 14.46
C GLN A 124 42.68 -8.29 15.39
N TYR A 125 41.36 -8.26 15.20
CA TYR A 125 40.35 -8.80 16.13
C TYR A 125 40.50 -10.30 16.50
N ARG A 126 41.30 -11.05 15.75
CA ARG A 126 41.62 -12.46 16.01
C ARG A 126 42.76 -12.64 17.02
N ASP A 127 43.56 -11.61 17.22
CA ASP A 127 44.73 -11.62 18.09
C ASP A 127 44.53 -10.71 19.31
N ASN A 128 43.75 -9.64 19.18
CA ASN A 128 43.48 -8.67 20.24
C ASN A 128 41.98 -8.46 20.49
N ASN A 129 41.64 -7.93 21.66
CA ASN A 129 40.31 -7.38 21.93
C ASN A 129 40.04 -6.23 20.96
N ALA A 130 38.83 -6.17 20.40
CA ALA A 130 38.51 -5.24 19.33
C ALA A 130 37.15 -4.59 19.59
N THR A 131 37.16 -3.28 19.87
CA THR A 131 35.94 -2.52 20.11
C THR A 131 35.65 -1.58 18.94
N ILE A 132 34.46 -1.69 18.37
CA ILE A 132 33.97 -0.81 17.31
C ILE A 132 32.83 0.08 17.82
N VAL A 133 32.81 1.34 17.41
CA VAL A 133 31.67 2.24 17.57
C VAL A 133 31.18 2.66 16.19
N LEU A 134 30.04 2.12 15.75
CA LEU A 134 29.39 2.48 14.49
C LEU A 134 28.40 3.62 14.70
N ILE A 135 28.50 4.67 13.89
CA ILE A 135 27.56 5.78 13.84
C ILE A 135 26.98 5.80 12.43
N SER A 136 25.66 5.61 12.29
CA SER A 136 24.99 5.43 10.99
C SER A 136 23.65 6.14 10.94
N ASP A 137 23.36 6.86 9.85
CA ASP A 137 22.05 7.48 9.58
C ASP A 137 21.21 6.73 8.54
N GLY A 138 21.79 5.67 7.98
CA GLY A 138 21.17 4.83 6.96
C GLY A 138 21.34 3.34 7.21
N LEU A 139 20.61 2.56 6.42
CA LEU A 139 20.77 1.11 6.32
C LEU A 139 21.78 0.74 5.23
N GLU A 140 22.24 -0.51 5.29
CA GLU A 140 23.12 -1.11 4.29
C GLU A 140 22.57 -0.94 2.87
N SER A 141 23.36 -0.32 1.98
CA SER A 141 22.99 -0.06 0.58
C SER A 141 23.93 -0.71 -0.44
N CYS A 142 24.80 -1.62 0.03
CA CYS A 142 25.83 -2.30 -0.75
C CYS A 142 25.72 -3.82 -0.75
N HIS A 143 24.50 -4.33 -0.58
CA HIS A 143 24.16 -5.76 -0.69
C HIS A 143 24.84 -6.67 0.35
N GLY A 144 25.32 -6.10 1.46
CA GLY A 144 25.79 -6.83 2.64
C GLY A 144 24.65 -7.19 3.61
N ASP A 145 24.96 -8.04 4.58
CA ASP A 145 24.15 -8.28 5.78
C ASP A 145 24.99 -7.92 7.02
N PRO A 146 24.80 -6.71 7.60
CA PRO A 146 25.58 -6.27 8.75
C PRO A 146 25.39 -7.16 9.98
N CYS A 147 24.20 -7.75 10.16
CA CYS A 147 23.91 -8.63 11.29
C CYS A 147 24.70 -9.93 11.18
N ALA A 148 24.72 -10.54 9.99
CA ALA A 148 25.44 -11.77 9.73
C ALA A 148 26.96 -11.54 9.87
N VAL A 149 27.48 -10.43 9.35
CA VAL A 149 28.89 -10.05 9.49
C VAL A 149 29.26 -9.82 10.96
N ALA A 150 28.45 -9.10 11.72
CA ALA A 150 28.70 -8.87 13.13
C ALA A 150 28.75 -10.18 13.93
N ALA A 151 27.84 -11.12 13.65
CA ALA A 151 27.84 -12.45 14.27
C ALA A 151 29.06 -13.29 13.87
N GLU A 152 29.51 -13.19 12.62
CA GLU A 152 30.71 -13.85 12.13
C GLU A 152 31.98 -13.30 12.79
N LEU A 153 32.10 -11.97 12.88
CA LEU A 153 33.23 -11.30 13.51
C LEU A 153 33.31 -11.65 15.00
N GLN A 154 32.19 -11.62 15.73
CA GLN A 154 32.19 -12.02 17.14
C GLN A 154 32.52 -13.50 17.33
N LYS A 155 32.09 -14.38 16.43
CA LYS A 155 32.43 -15.80 16.51
C LYS A 155 33.92 -16.08 16.31
N ASN A 156 34.60 -15.25 15.51
CA ASN A 156 35.97 -15.49 15.07
C ASN A 156 37.01 -14.63 15.82
N GLY A 157 36.58 -13.67 16.65
CA GLY A 157 37.45 -12.78 17.42
C GLY A 157 37.72 -13.27 18.84
N VAL A 158 38.72 -12.67 19.50
CA VAL A 158 39.07 -12.96 20.91
C VAL A 158 38.07 -12.31 21.87
N ASP A 159 37.69 -11.06 21.60
CA ASP A 159 36.61 -10.32 22.28
C ASP A 159 36.17 -9.15 21.38
N PHE A 160 35.35 -9.44 20.38
CA PHE A 160 34.94 -8.45 19.37
C PHE A 160 33.57 -7.85 19.71
N THR A 161 33.57 -6.57 20.09
CA THR A 161 32.36 -5.86 20.51
C THR A 161 32.08 -4.70 19.57
N ALA A 162 30.85 -4.59 19.06
CA ALA A 162 30.43 -3.45 18.24
C ALA A 162 29.26 -2.71 18.92
N HIS A 163 29.50 -1.48 19.36
CA HIS A 163 28.43 -0.57 19.78
C HIS A 163 27.89 0.19 18.56
N VAL A 164 26.60 0.50 18.57
CA VAL A 164 25.94 1.14 17.41
C VAL A 164 25.07 2.30 17.86
N VAL A 165 25.25 3.44 17.19
CA VAL A 165 24.41 4.63 17.33
C VAL A 165 23.66 4.86 16.03
N GLY A 166 22.34 4.66 16.06
CA GLY A 166 21.46 4.91 14.92
C GLY A 166 20.96 6.35 14.93
N PHE A 167 21.32 7.16 13.94
CA PHE A 167 21.04 8.59 13.91
C PHE A 167 19.92 8.97 12.93
N ASP A 168 18.84 9.55 13.43
CA ASP A 168 17.66 9.95 12.65
C ASP A 168 17.12 8.82 11.76
N LEU A 169 17.00 7.63 12.35
CA LEU A 169 16.42 6.45 11.72
C LEU A 169 14.99 6.22 12.25
N ASP A 170 14.11 5.73 11.37
CA ASP A 170 12.78 5.27 11.76
C ASP A 170 12.86 3.97 12.58
N GLN A 171 11.72 3.51 13.13
CA GLN A 171 11.69 2.31 13.95
C GLN A 171 12.26 1.07 13.23
N LYS A 172 11.95 0.91 11.94
CA LYS A 172 12.45 -0.23 11.15
C LYS A 172 13.95 -0.14 10.92
N GLY A 173 14.47 1.07 10.69
CA GLY A 173 15.89 1.34 10.56
C GLY A 173 16.65 1.01 11.84
N ASN A 174 16.12 1.44 12.98
CA ASN A 174 16.69 1.13 14.29
C ASN A 174 16.67 -0.38 14.58
N GLU A 175 15.56 -1.07 14.30
CA GLU A 175 15.47 -2.53 14.45
C GLU A 175 16.51 -3.26 13.58
N ALA A 176 16.69 -2.82 12.33
CA ALA A 176 17.63 -3.42 11.39
C ALA A 176 19.11 -3.25 11.78
N LEU A 177 19.50 -2.17 12.47
CA LEU A 177 20.88 -1.97 12.95
C LEU A 177 21.12 -2.55 14.35
N SER A 178 20.07 -2.69 15.17
CA SER A 178 20.19 -3.18 16.56
C SER A 178 20.82 -4.57 16.68
N CYS A 179 20.70 -5.40 15.64
CA CYS A 179 21.29 -6.74 15.58
C CYS A 179 22.82 -6.73 15.69
N ILE A 180 23.51 -5.70 15.18
CA ILE A 180 24.97 -5.64 15.13
C ILE A 180 25.50 -5.61 16.57
N ALA A 181 24.94 -4.72 17.39
CA ALA A 181 25.27 -4.64 18.81
C ALA A 181 24.84 -5.90 19.57
N LYS A 182 23.62 -6.38 19.33
CA LYS A 182 23.11 -7.59 20.00
C LYS A 182 23.94 -8.83 19.72
N ASN A 183 24.42 -9.00 18.49
CA ASN A 183 25.20 -10.17 18.07
C ASN A 183 26.64 -10.13 18.58
N THR A 184 27.16 -8.96 18.96
CA THR A 184 28.54 -8.75 19.41
C THR A 184 28.63 -8.51 20.92
N GLY A 185 27.51 -8.34 21.62
CA GLY A 185 27.48 -8.00 23.05
C GLY A 185 27.59 -6.50 23.34
N GLY A 186 27.63 -5.66 22.29
CA GLY A 186 27.61 -4.21 22.42
C GLY A 186 26.22 -3.64 22.73
N ILE A 187 26.14 -2.31 22.77
CA ILE A 187 24.87 -1.59 23.00
C ILE A 187 24.42 -0.87 21.73
N PHE A 188 23.11 -0.87 21.49
CA PHE A 188 22.46 -0.07 20.46
C PHE A 188 21.76 1.11 21.12
N VAL A 189 22.04 2.33 20.66
CA VAL A 189 21.39 3.54 21.17
C VAL A 189 20.83 4.36 20.00
N PRO A 190 19.50 4.50 19.88
CA PRO A 190 18.91 5.36 18.87
C PRO A 190 19.04 6.84 19.27
N ALA A 191 19.19 7.72 18.27
CA ALA A 191 19.27 9.15 18.46
C ALA A 191 18.49 9.88 17.37
N SER A 192 17.47 10.65 17.75
CA SER A 192 16.56 11.32 16.79
C SER A 192 16.95 12.77 16.50
N ASN A 193 17.88 13.34 17.27
CA ASN A 193 18.32 14.73 17.16
C ASN A 193 19.75 14.92 17.69
N ALA A 194 20.26 16.15 17.61
CA ALA A 194 21.62 16.50 18.03
C ALA A 194 21.91 16.19 19.52
N ASN A 195 20.96 16.47 20.41
CA ASN A 195 21.15 16.24 21.84
C ASN A 195 21.15 14.74 22.15
N GLU A 196 20.21 13.99 21.56
CA GLU A 196 20.16 12.54 21.70
C GLU A 196 21.40 11.86 21.10
N LEU A 197 21.95 12.36 19.98
CA LEU A 197 23.19 11.83 19.41
C LEU A 197 24.37 12.03 20.37
N LYS A 198 24.42 13.20 21.02
CA LYS A 198 25.43 13.51 22.04
C LYS A 198 25.30 12.62 23.26
N ASP A 199 24.09 12.38 23.75
CA ASP A 199 23.85 11.52 24.90
C ASP A 199 24.11 10.05 24.56
N ALA A 200 23.73 9.59 23.36
CA ALA A 200 23.99 8.25 22.87
C ALA A 200 25.50 7.96 22.78
N LEU A 201 26.28 8.88 22.21
CA LEU A 201 27.73 8.70 22.10
C LEU A 201 28.43 8.74 23.47
N ARG A 202 27.94 9.53 24.42
CA ARG A 202 28.42 9.51 25.81
C ARG A 202 28.11 8.20 26.52
N GLN A 203 26.92 7.65 26.29
CA GLN A 203 26.54 6.35 26.85
C GLN A 203 27.41 5.23 26.29
N VAL A 204 27.65 5.23 24.98
CA VAL A 204 28.59 4.28 24.34
C VAL A 204 30.01 4.47 24.88
N GLN A 205 30.51 5.70 24.97
CA GLN A 205 31.83 5.97 25.56
C GLN A 205 31.94 5.45 27.00
N ALA A 206 30.91 5.67 27.83
CA ALA A 206 30.90 5.18 29.19
C ALA A 206 30.91 3.64 29.25
N GLN A 207 30.16 2.98 28.36
CA GLN A 207 30.17 1.52 28.24
C GLN A 207 31.54 1.00 27.85
N VAL A 208 32.13 1.56 26.78
CA VAL A 208 33.48 1.20 26.31
C VAL A 208 34.51 1.39 27.43
N THR A 209 34.46 2.52 28.14
CA THR A 209 35.40 2.80 29.23
C THR A 209 35.21 1.87 30.43
N GLN A 210 33.96 1.45 30.73
CA GLN A 210 33.67 0.50 31.81
C GLN A 210 34.13 -0.92 31.47
N GLU A 211 33.94 -1.34 30.22
CA GLU A 211 34.43 -2.63 29.73
C GLU A 211 35.97 -2.69 29.76
N GLN A 212 36.63 -1.60 29.36
CA GLN A 212 38.09 -1.43 29.42
C GLN A 212 38.65 -1.36 30.86
N ALA A 213 37.87 -0.87 31.83
CA ALA A 213 38.30 -0.77 33.23
C ALA A 213 38.24 -2.11 33.99
N LYS A 214 37.77 -3.19 33.35
CA LYS A 214 37.68 -4.52 33.96
C LYS A 214 39.05 -5.21 33.89
N PRO A 215 39.71 -5.55 35.02
CA PRO A 215 41.03 -6.16 34.99
C PRO A 215 41.01 -7.52 34.27
N GLU A 216 42.00 -7.75 33.42
CA GLU A 216 42.26 -9.07 32.80
C GLU A 216 42.36 -10.16 33.89
N PRO A 217 41.74 -11.34 33.71
CA PRO A 217 41.78 -12.38 34.73
C PRO A 217 43.21 -12.91 34.91
N ALA A 218 43.72 -12.87 36.15
CA ALA A 218 44.96 -13.53 36.54
C ALA A 218 44.88 -15.06 36.36
N PRO A 219 46.02 -15.76 36.11
CA PRO A 219 46.02 -17.21 35.89
C PRO A 219 45.54 -17.96 37.13
N GLU A 220 44.70 -18.98 36.90
CA GLU A 220 43.88 -19.67 37.91
C GLU A 220 44.66 -20.21 39.12
N PRO A 221 44.17 -19.93 40.35
CA PRO A 221 44.31 -20.82 41.49
C PRO A 221 43.01 -21.57 41.77
N VAL A 222 43.19 -22.89 41.90
CA VAL A 222 42.32 -23.96 42.44
C VAL A 222 40.99 -23.54 43.08
N ALA A 223 39.93 -24.17 42.57
CA ALA A 223 38.50 -23.98 42.87
C ALA A 223 38.10 -24.07 44.36
N GLU A 224 37.26 -23.10 44.75
CA GLU A 224 36.27 -23.20 45.83
C GLU A 224 34.85 -23.23 45.22
N PRO A 225 33.83 -23.80 45.90
CA PRO A 225 32.68 -24.40 45.24
C PRO A 225 31.71 -23.36 44.69
N LYS A 226 31.26 -23.62 43.45
CA LYS A 226 30.23 -22.88 42.72
C LYS A 226 28.91 -22.89 43.53
N PRO A 227 28.19 -21.76 43.65
CA PRO A 227 26.84 -21.76 44.21
C PRO A 227 25.96 -22.73 43.41
N GLU A 228 25.23 -23.61 44.09
CA GLU A 228 24.30 -24.54 43.45
C GLU A 228 23.28 -23.75 42.62
N GLU A 229 23.36 -23.89 41.29
CA GLU A 229 22.34 -23.41 40.37
C GLU A 229 21.03 -24.15 40.71
N PRO A 230 19.86 -23.49 40.66
CA PRO A 230 18.59 -24.17 40.90
C PRO A 230 18.43 -25.33 39.91
N GLU A 231 18.31 -26.55 40.42
CA GLU A 231 17.94 -27.72 39.62
C GLU A 231 16.47 -27.60 39.25
N TYR A 232 16.20 -27.54 37.95
CA TYR A 232 14.85 -27.57 37.40
C TYR A 232 14.53 -29.00 36.98
N ASP A 233 13.56 -29.63 37.64
CA ASP A 233 13.05 -30.95 37.26
C ASP A 233 11.97 -30.81 36.18
N VAL A 234 12.43 -30.61 34.94
CA VAL A 234 11.58 -30.57 33.74
C VAL A 234 11.99 -31.71 32.82
N GLU A 235 11.05 -32.59 32.51
CA GLU A 235 11.19 -33.61 31.48
C GLU A 235 10.45 -33.13 30.23
N ILE A 236 11.04 -33.33 29.05
CA ILE A 236 10.41 -33.00 27.76
C ILE A 236 10.35 -34.25 26.89
N THR A 237 9.19 -34.46 26.27
CA THR A 237 8.90 -35.61 25.42
C THR A 237 8.49 -35.14 24.03
N ALA A 238 9.05 -35.81 23.02
CA ALA A 238 8.76 -35.63 21.61
C ALA A 238 8.70 -37.04 20.96
N PRO A 239 8.07 -37.20 19.79
CA PRO A 239 8.17 -38.45 19.03
C PRO A 239 9.62 -38.72 18.62
N GLU A 240 9.98 -40.00 18.48
CA GLU A 240 11.30 -40.41 18.01
C GLU A 240 11.59 -39.90 16.59
N GLN A 241 10.54 -39.85 15.75
CA GLN A 241 10.61 -39.40 14.36
C GLN A 241 9.55 -38.34 14.05
N ALA A 242 9.94 -37.34 13.27
CA ALA A 242 9.05 -36.34 12.69
C ALA A 242 9.29 -36.23 11.19
N ILE A 243 8.23 -35.98 10.42
CA ILE A 243 8.33 -35.84 8.95
C ILE A 243 8.68 -34.39 8.61
N THR A 244 9.61 -34.14 7.69
CA THR A 244 10.02 -32.78 7.28
C THR A 244 8.81 -31.88 6.99
N GLY A 245 8.73 -30.72 7.65
CA GLY A 245 7.63 -29.75 7.49
C GLY A 245 6.32 -30.09 8.22
N SER A 246 6.18 -31.31 8.74
CA SER A 246 4.95 -31.71 9.44
C SER A 246 4.85 -31.10 10.84
N SER A 247 3.63 -30.97 11.34
CA SER A 247 3.40 -30.61 12.74
C SER A 247 3.37 -31.87 13.60
N PHE A 248 4.13 -31.86 14.70
CA PHE A 248 4.20 -32.97 15.64
C PHE A 248 4.02 -32.48 17.09
N PRO A 249 3.44 -33.31 17.98
CA PRO A 249 3.18 -32.93 19.36
C PRO A 249 4.44 -33.03 20.21
N VAL A 250 4.53 -32.14 21.20
CA VAL A 250 5.56 -32.15 22.24
C VAL A 250 4.90 -31.88 23.60
N SER A 251 5.40 -32.50 24.67
CA SER A 251 4.88 -32.31 26.03
C SER A 251 6.00 -32.19 27.05
N TRP A 252 5.72 -31.57 28.20
CA TRP A 252 6.69 -31.36 29.26
C TRP A 252 6.07 -31.50 30.66
N SER A 253 6.87 -31.92 31.63
CA SER A 253 6.38 -32.30 32.97
C SER A 253 5.89 -31.11 33.81
N SER A 254 6.54 -29.94 33.72
CA SER A 254 6.20 -28.76 34.52
C SER A 254 6.53 -27.44 33.83
N VAL A 255 5.80 -26.37 34.18
CA VAL A 255 6.04 -25.01 33.67
C VAL A 255 6.86 -24.24 34.68
N VAL A 256 8.07 -23.84 34.31
CA VAL A 256 8.94 -23.02 35.16
C VAL A 256 8.56 -21.54 35.06
N ASN A 257 8.44 -21.02 33.85
CA ASN A 257 7.95 -19.68 33.56
C ASN A 257 7.08 -19.68 32.29
N GLN A 258 6.00 -18.91 32.29
CA GLN A 258 5.07 -18.83 31.16
C GLN A 258 5.67 -18.25 29.86
N TYR A 259 6.80 -17.56 29.96
CA TYR A 259 7.52 -17.02 28.80
C TYR A 259 8.66 -17.92 28.33
N ASP A 260 8.88 -19.06 29.00
CA ASP A 260 9.83 -20.07 28.53
C ASP A 260 9.40 -20.61 27.17
N LYS A 261 10.35 -21.17 26.44
CA LYS A 261 10.16 -21.56 25.05
C LYS A 261 10.46 -23.02 24.86
N VAL A 262 9.60 -23.67 24.09
CA VAL A 262 9.90 -24.97 23.52
C VAL A 262 10.29 -24.75 22.06
N THR A 263 11.43 -25.28 21.64
CA THR A 263 11.96 -25.09 20.29
C THR A 263 12.59 -26.37 19.74
N ILE A 264 12.61 -26.54 18.42
CA ILE A 264 13.39 -27.57 17.73
C ILE A 264 14.60 -26.93 17.06
N VAL A 265 15.79 -27.53 17.25
CA VAL A 265 17.05 -27.09 16.63
C VAL A 265 17.86 -28.30 16.16
N ALA A 266 18.79 -28.07 15.23
CA ALA A 266 19.69 -29.14 14.77
C ALA A 266 20.47 -29.71 15.97
N ALA A 267 20.69 -31.02 15.98
CA ALA A 267 21.40 -31.67 17.08
C ALA A 267 22.80 -31.05 17.27
N GLY A 268 23.11 -30.66 18.50
CA GLY A 268 24.36 -29.97 18.86
C GLY A 268 24.38 -28.48 18.53
N ALA A 269 23.24 -27.87 18.21
CA ALA A 269 23.15 -26.43 18.02
C ALA A 269 23.60 -25.67 19.28
N LYS A 270 24.16 -24.48 19.14
CA LYS A 270 24.59 -23.69 20.31
C LYS A 270 23.39 -23.36 21.21
N GLU A 271 23.63 -23.21 22.51
CA GLU A 271 22.64 -22.69 23.46
C GLU A 271 22.05 -21.36 22.94
N GLY A 272 20.75 -21.12 23.14
CA GLY A 272 20.07 -19.93 22.60
C GLY A 272 19.83 -19.93 21.08
N THR A 273 20.19 -21.00 20.37
CA THR A 273 19.71 -21.20 18.98
C THR A 273 18.23 -21.54 19.01
N TYR A 274 17.47 -21.03 18.04
CA TYR A 274 16.06 -21.33 17.91
C TYR A 274 15.72 -21.70 16.46
N GLY A 275 14.93 -22.75 16.28
CA GLY A 275 14.23 -23.04 15.04
C GLY A 275 12.76 -22.68 15.19
N ASP A 276 11.86 -23.60 14.81
CA ASP A 276 10.45 -23.45 15.16
C ASP A 276 10.27 -23.45 16.68
N ARG A 277 9.38 -22.60 17.20
CA ARG A 277 9.22 -22.40 18.64
C ARG A 277 7.87 -21.82 19.00
N PHE A 278 7.47 -22.01 20.25
CA PHE A 278 6.35 -21.31 20.87
C PHE A 278 6.63 -21.05 22.36
N ASP A 279 5.94 -20.05 22.91
CA ASP A 279 5.98 -19.77 24.35
C ASP A 279 5.10 -20.79 25.11
N VAL A 280 5.63 -21.36 26.18
CA VAL A 280 5.01 -22.42 26.99
C VAL A 280 3.67 -21.98 27.59
N GLY A 281 3.57 -20.72 28.03
CA GLY A 281 2.37 -20.18 28.64
C GLY A 281 1.99 -20.93 29.92
N LYS A 282 0.74 -21.40 30.01
CA LYS A 282 0.24 -22.26 31.11
C LYS A 282 0.03 -23.71 30.68
N LYS A 283 0.56 -24.09 29.52
CA LYS A 283 0.34 -25.41 28.92
C LYS A 283 1.43 -26.38 29.35
N GLN A 284 1.17 -27.68 29.19
CA GLN A 284 2.14 -28.77 29.33
C GLN A 284 2.30 -29.56 28.03
N GLU A 285 1.70 -29.05 26.96
CA GLU A 285 1.73 -29.63 25.62
C GLU A 285 1.65 -28.54 24.57
N GLY A 286 2.22 -28.82 23.41
CA GLY A 286 2.26 -27.92 22.27
C GLY A 286 2.60 -28.68 20.99
N HIS A 287 2.76 -27.94 19.91
CA HIS A 287 3.11 -28.51 18.61
C HIS A 287 4.28 -27.73 18.03
N LEU A 288 5.25 -28.45 17.50
CA LEU A 288 6.32 -27.89 16.69
C LEU A 288 6.15 -28.33 15.25
N THR A 289 6.75 -27.56 14.35
CA THR A 289 6.87 -27.87 12.93
C THR A 289 8.28 -28.37 12.66
N ALA A 290 8.38 -29.58 12.11
CA ALA A 290 9.67 -30.16 11.76
C ALA A 290 10.38 -29.30 10.68
N PRO A 291 11.69 -29.07 10.80
CA PRO A 291 12.48 -28.41 9.78
C PRO A 291 12.39 -29.09 8.40
N ALA A 292 12.68 -28.33 7.35
CA ALA A 292 12.62 -28.82 5.96
C ALA A 292 13.78 -29.76 5.58
N GLN A 293 14.87 -29.72 6.35
CA GLN A 293 16.05 -30.56 6.14
C GLN A 293 15.92 -31.82 7.01
N PRO A 294 16.04 -33.02 6.41
CA PRO A 294 16.16 -34.25 7.18
C PRO A 294 17.45 -34.27 8.02
N GLY A 295 17.43 -34.97 9.15
CA GLY A 295 18.59 -35.13 10.01
C GLY A 295 18.23 -35.29 11.49
N MET A 296 19.24 -35.30 12.35
CA MET A 296 19.04 -35.34 13.79
C MET A 296 18.82 -33.94 14.35
N TYR A 297 17.74 -33.80 15.12
CA TYR A 297 17.36 -32.57 15.81
C TYR A 297 17.14 -32.86 17.29
N GLU A 298 17.00 -31.78 18.06
CA GLU A 298 16.67 -31.83 19.47
C GLU A 298 15.57 -30.82 19.78
N VAL A 299 14.58 -31.28 20.56
CA VAL A 299 13.54 -30.42 21.13
C VAL A 299 14.01 -29.96 22.49
N ARG A 300 14.08 -28.65 22.69
CA ARG A 300 14.62 -28.00 23.88
C ARG A 300 13.53 -27.23 24.62
N TYR A 301 13.42 -27.47 25.93
CA TYR A 301 12.78 -26.54 26.85
C TYR A 301 13.83 -25.52 27.29
N THR A 302 13.61 -24.26 26.94
CA THR A 302 14.58 -23.18 27.10
C THR A 302 14.01 -22.08 27.98
N LEU A 303 14.75 -21.68 29.02
CA LEU A 303 14.37 -20.57 29.90
C LEU A 303 14.37 -19.25 29.14
N ASN A 304 13.36 -18.42 29.39
CA ASN A 304 13.30 -17.08 28.82
C ASN A 304 14.47 -16.19 29.30
N ALA A 305 14.82 -16.31 30.58
CA ALA A 305 15.95 -15.62 31.17
C ALA A 305 17.25 -16.40 30.86
N GLY A 306 18.15 -15.79 30.08
CA GLY A 306 19.46 -16.37 29.77
C GLY A 306 19.47 -17.42 28.64
N GLY A 307 18.32 -17.84 28.12
CA GLY A 307 18.26 -18.77 26.98
C GLY A 307 18.80 -20.17 27.27
N LYS A 308 18.88 -20.54 28.55
CA LYS A 308 19.43 -21.82 29.00
C LYS A 308 18.45 -22.96 28.75
N THR A 309 18.92 -24.04 28.14
CA THR A 309 18.20 -25.30 27.96
C THR A 309 18.22 -26.04 29.28
N ILE A 310 17.03 -26.35 29.80
CA ILE A 310 16.89 -27.10 31.07
C ILE A 310 16.37 -28.52 30.86
N ALA A 311 15.77 -28.79 29.70
CA ALA A 311 15.38 -30.13 29.27
C ALA A 311 15.58 -30.24 27.76
N SER A 312 16.03 -31.40 27.28
CA SER A 312 16.13 -31.67 25.85
C SER A 312 15.83 -33.13 25.54
N THR A 313 15.29 -33.40 24.36
CA THR A 313 15.05 -34.75 23.86
C THR A 313 15.34 -34.82 22.35
N PRO A 314 16.01 -35.87 21.86
CA PRO A 314 16.30 -35.99 20.43
C PRO A 314 15.05 -36.32 19.61
N VAL A 315 15.03 -35.86 18.36
CA VAL A 315 14.05 -36.24 17.34
C VAL A 315 14.74 -36.36 16.00
N GLU A 316 14.52 -37.47 15.29
CA GLU A 316 14.99 -37.65 13.93
C GLU A 316 13.96 -37.07 12.95
N VAL A 317 14.38 -36.12 12.12
CA VAL A 317 13.54 -35.58 11.06
C VAL A 317 13.79 -36.39 9.79
N VAL A 318 12.78 -37.12 9.34
CA VAL A 318 12.82 -37.96 8.14
C VAL A 318 12.14 -37.25 6.97
N GLU A 319 12.59 -37.55 5.75
CA GLU A 319 12.04 -36.94 4.54
C GLU A 319 10.59 -37.39 4.29
N ALA A 320 9.74 -36.45 3.91
CA ALA A 320 8.35 -36.72 3.55
C ALA A 320 8.26 -37.41 2.17
N GLU A 321 7.62 -38.57 2.11
CA GLU A 321 7.19 -39.15 0.82
C GLU A 321 5.98 -38.38 0.29
N GLN A 322 6.19 -37.64 -0.80
CA GLN A 322 5.16 -36.82 -1.42
C GLN A 322 5.10 -37.07 -2.94
N GLY A 323 3.90 -37.21 -3.46
CA GLY A 323 3.61 -37.13 -4.89
C GLY A 323 2.71 -35.94 -5.20
N VAL A 324 2.88 -35.40 -6.41
CA VAL A 324 2.00 -34.39 -7.00
C VAL A 324 1.65 -34.80 -8.43
N SER A 325 0.39 -34.62 -8.82
CA SER A 325 -0.14 -34.98 -10.13
C SER A 325 -0.86 -33.81 -10.76
N ALA A 326 -0.68 -33.64 -12.05
CA ALA A 326 -1.28 -32.61 -12.90
C ALA A 326 -1.48 -33.20 -14.30
N PRO A 327 -2.39 -32.63 -15.12
CA PRO A 327 -2.47 -32.95 -16.54
C PRO A 327 -1.13 -32.71 -17.25
N GLU A 328 -0.80 -33.54 -18.24
CA GLU A 328 0.43 -33.38 -19.03
C GLU A 328 0.42 -32.09 -19.84
N GLN A 329 -0.76 -31.68 -20.31
CA GLN A 329 -0.97 -30.46 -21.09
C GLN A 329 -2.14 -29.65 -20.55
N VAL A 330 -1.97 -28.33 -20.50
CA VAL A 330 -3.00 -27.37 -20.11
C VAL A 330 -3.00 -26.18 -21.06
N ILE A 331 -4.13 -25.49 -21.17
CA ILE A 331 -4.27 -24.32 -22.03
C ILE A 331 -3.85 -23.07 -21.24
N ALA A 332 -3.06 -22.18 -21.84
CA ALA A 332 -2.62 -20.93 -21.23
C ALA A 332 -3.79 -20.13 -20.65
N GLY A 333 -3.67 -19.71 -19.38
CA GLY A 333 -4.71 -18.97 -18.64
C GLY A 333 -5.88 -19.81 -18.11
N SER A 334 -6.03 -21.07 -18.53
CA SER A 334 -7.12 -21.94 -18.06
C SER A 334 -6.90 -22.43 -16.63
N SER A 335 -8.00 -22.79 -15.95
CA SER A 335 -7.95 -23.48 -14.66
C SER A 335 -7.83 -24.98 -14.88
N PHE A 336 -6.96 -25.67 -14.15
CA PHE A 336 -6.77 -27.11 -14.25
C PHE A 336 -6.62 -27.77 -12.87
N PRO A 337 -7.08 -29.04 -12.72
CA PRO A 337 -7.00 -29.77 -11.47
C PRO A 337 -5.58 -30.25 -11.18
N VAL A 338 -5.22 -30.27 -9.91
CA VAL A 338 -3.99 -30.87 -9.39
C VAL A 338 -4.31 -31.69 -8.14
N SER A 339 -3.56 -32.75 -7.89
CA SER A 339 -3.73 -33.61 -6.71
C SER A 339 -2.40 -34.05 -6.11
N TRP A 340 -2.42 -34.51 -4.86
CA TRP A 340 -1.22 -34.91 -4.14
C TRP A 340 -1.50 -36.05 -3.16
N THR A 341 -0.45 -36.78 -2.76
CA THR A 341 -0.57 -38.07 -2.04
C THR A 341 -0.98 -37.94 -0.58
N SER A 342 -0.48 -36.93 0.12
CA SER A 342 -0.71 -36.72 1.56
C SER A 342 -0.60 -35.24 1.95
N ILE A 343 -1.16 -34.89 3.11
CA ILE A 343 -1.05 -33.54 3.68
C ILE A 343 0.05 -33.58 4.74
N VAL A 344 1.20 -32.98 4.45
CA VAL A 344 2.31 -32.85 5.40
C VAL A 344 2.01 -31.71 6.38
N ASN A 345 1.68 -30.53 5.85
CA ASN A 345 1.18 -29.39 6.60
C ASN A 345 0.06 -28.68 5.85
N ARG A 346 -0.95 -28.19 6.58
CA ARG A 346 -2.09 -27.47 6.00
C ARG A 346 -1.73 -26.15 5.32
N TYR A 347 -0.55 -25.60 5.61
CA TYR A 347 -0.05 -24.35 5.04
C TYR A 347 0.97 -24.58 3.91
N ASP A 348 1.26 -25.84 3.58
CA ASP A 348 2.06 -26.18 2.41
C ASP A 348 1.37 -25.71 1.15
N LYS A 349 2.16 -25.44 0.12
CA LYS A 349 1.70 -24.77 -1.10
C LYS A 349 1.83 -25.67 -2.29
N VAL A 350 0.81 -25.68 -3.13
CA VAL A 350 0.91 -26.21 -4.49
C VAL A 350 1.01 -25.03 -5.44
N THR A 351 2.01 -25.03 -6.32
CA THR A 351 2.28 -23.91 -7.23
C THR A 351 2.71 -24.40 -8.60
N ILE A 352 2.44 -23.61 -9.65
CA ILE A 352 2.99 -23.81 -10.99
C ILE A 352 4.08 -22.76 -11.25
N VAL A 353 5.24 -23.21 -11.74
CA VAL A 353 6.39 -22.36 -12.06
C VAL A 353 7.03 -22.77 -13.38
N PRO A 354 7.77 -21.87 -14.06
CA PRO A 354 8.54 -22.25 -15.24
C PRO A 354 9.47 -23.43 -14.93
N ALA A 355 9.62 -24.36 -15.87
CA ALA A 355 10.48 -25.53 -15.67
C ALA A 355 11.92 -25.08 -15.35
N GLY A 356 12.49 -25.64 -14.28
CA GLY A 356 13.83 -25.29 -13.80
C GLY A 356 13.91 -24.00 -12.98
N ALA A 357 12.78 -23.43 -12.55
CA ALA A 357 12.77 -22.26 -11.68
C ALA A 357 13.49 -22.54 -10.35
N LYS A 358 14.13 -21.52 -9.75
CA LYS A 358 14.80 -21.68 -8.45
C LYS A 358 13.80 -22.11 -7.37
N GLU A 359 14.28 -22.83 -6.36
CA GLU A 359 13.47 -23.16 -5.17
C GLU A 359 12.96 -21.88 -4.49
N GLY A 360 11.75 -21.93 -3.93
CA GLY A 360 11.05 -20.74 -3.42
C GLY A 360 10.51 -19.78 -4.48
N THR A 361 10.67 -20.06 -5.79
CA THR A 361 9.93 -19.34 -6.84
C THR A 361 8.46 -19.75 -6.79
N TYR A 362 7.57 -18.78 -7.01
CA TYR A 362 6.13 -19.03 -7.04
C TYR A 362 5.49 -18.38 -8.26
N GLY A 363 4.58 -19.11 -8.91
CA GLY A 363 3.62 -18.56 -9.86
C GLY A 363 2.23 -18.53 -9.23
N ASP A 364 1.23 -19.03 -9.95
CA ASP A 364 -0.08 -19.28 -9.34
C ASP A 364 0.06 -20.36 -8.26
N ARG A 365 -0.64 -20.19 -7.14
CA ARG A 365 -0.50 -21.04 -5.95
C ARG A 365 -1.71 -20.99 -5.03
N PHE A 366 -1.86 -22.03 -4.23
CA PHE A 366 -2.80 -22.07 -3.11
C PHE A 366 -2.24 -22.92 -1.96
N ASP A 367 -2.78 -22.73 -0.76
CA ASP A 367 -2.44 -23.55 0.42
C ASP A 367 -3.24 -24.87 0.40
N VAL A 368 -2.59 -25.97 0.75
CA VAL A 368 -3.14 -27.35 0.75
C VAL A 368 -4.37 -27.49 1.66
N GLU A 369 -4.39 -26.76 2.78
CA GLU A 369 -5.44 -26.80 3.80
C GLU A 369 -5.72 -28.23 4.33
N LYS A 370 -6.92 -28.75 4.08
CA LYS A 370 -7.36 -30.10 4.47
C LYS A 370 -7.77 -30.94 3.25
N LYS A 371 -7.25 -30.58 2.07
CA LYS A 371 -7.63 -31.18 0.78
C LYS A 371 -6.47 -32.01 0.25
N LEU A 372 -6.77 -32.93 -0.67
CA LEU A 372 -5.80 -33.70 -1.45
C LEU A 372 -5.82 -33.31 -2.94
N GLU A 373 -6.61 -32.30 -3.27
CA GLU A 373 -6.80 -31.78 -4.62
C GLU A 373 -7.11 -30.28 -4.60
N GLY A 374 -6.81 -29.60 -5.69
CA GLY A 374 -7.03 -28.18 -5.87
C GLY A 374 -7.02 -27.76 -7.33
N GLN A 375 -7.04 -26.46 -7.57
CA GLN A 375 -7.08 -25.87 -8.91
C GLN A 375 -5.98 -24.83 -9.04
N LEU A 376 -5.17 -24.93 -10.10
CA LEU A 376 -4.22 -23.90 -10.50
C LEU A 376 -4.69 -23.23 -11.79
N THR A 377 -4.29 -21.98 -11.96
CA THR A 377 -4.43 -21.24 -13.22
C THR A 377 -3.12 -21.33 -13.99
N ALA A 378 -3.18 -21.85 -15.22
CA ALA A 378 -2.04 -21.93 -16.11
C ALA A 378 -1.52 -20.52 -16.44
N PRO A 379 -0.20 -20.30 -16.44
CA PRO A 379 0.40 -19.05 -16.92
C PRO A 379 -0.04 -18.69 -18.34
N ALA A 380 -0.01 -17.39 -18.67
CA ALA A 380 -0.42 -16.92 -20.00
C ALA A 380 0.62 -17.15 -21.10
N GLN A 381 1.87 -17.43 -20.72
CA GLN A 381 2.95 -17.73 -21.64
C GLN A 381 2.98 -19.25 -21.88
N PRO A 382 2.87 -19.71 -23.14
CA PRO A 382 3.09 -21.10 -23.47
C PRO A 382 4.53 -21.53 -23.17
N GLY A 383 4.73 -22.81 -22.85
CA GLY A 383 6.05 -23.38 -22.57
C GLY A 383 6.00 -24.54 -21.59
N MET A 384 7.18 -24.99 -21.15
CA MET A 384 7.31 -26.04 -20.15
C MET A 384 7.29 -25.45 -18.74
N TYR A 385 6.43 -26.00 -17.91
CA TYR A 385 6.25 -25.65 -16.51
C TYR A 385 6.32 -26.90 -15.65
N GLU A 386 6.36 -26.70 -14.34
CA GLU A 386 6.27 -27.76 -13.37
C GLU A 386 5.33 -27.35 -12.24
N VAL A 387 4.49 -28.29 -11.80
CA VAL A 387 3.67 -28.14 -10.60
C VAL A 387 4.45 -28.70 -9.42
N ARG A 388 4.65 -27.89 -8.38
CA ARG A 388 5.45 -28.22 -7.20
C ARG A 388 4.57 -28.28 -5.96
N TYR A 389 4.77 -29.32 -5.16
CA TYR A 389 4.35 -29.35 -3.76
C TYR A 389 5.51 -28.82 -2.91
N THR A 390 5.30 -27.69 -2.25
CA THR A 390 6.33 -26.94 -1.54
C THR A 390 5.98 -26.79 -0.07
N LEU A 391 6.91 -27.13 0.82
CA LEU A 391 6.76 -26.94 2.25
C LEU A 391 6.59 -25.45 2.59
N ASN A 392 5.69 -25.16 3.52
CA ASN A 392 5.59 -23.83 4.11
C ASN A 392 6.88 -23.45 4.84
N THR A 393 7.44 -24.41 5.58
CA THR A 393 8.70 -24.26 6.30
C THR A 393 9.86 -24.41 5.33
N GLY A 394 10.71 -23.38 5.21
CA GLY A 394 11.91 -23.40 4.38
C GLY A 394 11.68 -23.34 2.86
N GLY A 395 10.44 -23.41 2.37
CA GLY A 395 10.15 -23.32 0.93
C GLY A 395 10.66 -24.49 0.09
N LYS A 396 10.96 -25.64 0.74
CA LYS A 396 11.54 -26.81 0.07
C LYS A 396 10.51 -27.50 -0.81
N THR A 397 10.87 -27.87 -2.04
CA THR A 397 10.02 -28.68 -2.93
C THR A 397 10.14 -30.16 -2.58
N LEU A 398 9.03 -30.81 -2.22
CA LEU A 398 9.00 -32.24 -1.91
C LEU A 398 8.68 -33.10 -3.13
N ALA A 399 7.82 -32.59 -4.02
CA ALA A 399 7.41 -33.28 -5.23
C ALA A 399 7.23 -32.27 -6.35
N SER A 400 7.56 -32.69 -7.58
CA SER A 400 7.29 -31.92 -8.79
C SER A 400 6.81 -32.83 -9.91
N THR A 401 5.95 -32.30 -10.78
CA THR A 401 5.52 -32.97 -12.02
C THR A 401 5.52 -31.97 -13.17
N PRO A 402 6.03 -32.32 -14.36
CA PRO A 402 6.03 -31.41 -15.50
C PRO A 402 4.62 -31.21 -16.07
N VAL A 403 4.39 -30.03 -16.64
CA VAL A 403 3.17 -29.70 -17.39
C VAL A 403 3.53 -28.77 -18.55
N GLU A 404 3.05 -29.09 -19.73
CA GLU A 404 3.18 -28.23 -20.91
C GLU A 404 1.99 -27.26 -20.98
N VAL A 405 2.28 -25.97 -21.00
CA VAL A 405 1.29 -24.93 -21.23
C VAL A 405 1.24 -24.64 -22.72
N THR A 406 0.11 -24.95 -23.35
CA THR A 406 -0.15 -24.75 -24.77
C THR A 406 -0.89 -23.43 -25.02
N GLU A 407 -0.81 -22.90 -26.24
CA GLU A 407 -1.53 -21.67 -26.58
C GLU A 407 -3.04 -21.91 -26.69
N ALA A 408 -3.83 -20.95 -26.22
CA ALA A 408 -5.28 -20.99 -26.33
C ALA A 408 -5.73 -20.48 -27.71
N GLU A 409 -6.44 -21.30 -28.47
CA GLU A 409 -7.15 -20.84 -29.67
C GLU A 409 -8.55 -20.34 -29.28
N LEU A 410 -8.80 -19.05 -29.48
CA LEU A 410 -10.07 -18.41 -29.16
C LEU A 410 -10.49 -17.45 -30.27
N GLY A 411 -11.74 -17.56 -30.71
CA GLY A 411 -12.40 -16.59 -31.58
C GLY A 411 -13.22 -15.60 -30.77
N ILE A 412 -13.18 -14.32 -31.14
CA ILE A 412 -14.06 -13.27 -30.61
C ILE A 412 -14.76 -12.55 -31.77
N SER A 413 -16.03 -12.20 -31.58
CA SER A 413 -16.87 -11.54 -32.58
C SER A 413 -17.61 -10.36 -31.97
N ALA A 414 -17.62 -9.25 -32.70
CA ALA A 414 -18.36 -8.04 -32.38
C ALA A 414 -18.91 -7.42 -33.68
N PRO A 415 -19.93 -6.55 -33.63
CA PRO A 415 -20.38 -5.79 -34.80
C PRO A 415 -19.23 -4.97 -35.40
N GLU A 416 -19.20 -4.85 -36.73
CA GLU A 416 -18.17 -4.05 -37.43
C GLU A 416 -18.27 -2.56 -37.11
N GLN A 417 -19.49 -2.06 -36.88
CA GLN A 417 -19.77 -0.66 -36.55
C GLN A 417 -20.74 -0.57 -35.37
N VAL A 418 -20.46 0.35 -34.45
CA VAL A 418 -21.30 0.64 -33.29
C VAL A 418 -21.40 2.15 -33.08
N MET A 419 -22.52 2.62 -32.55
CA MET A 419 -22.71 4.05 -32.28
C MET A 419 -22.05 4.43 -30.94
N ALA A 420 -21.37 5.57 -30.88
CA ALA A 420 -20.75 6.08 -29.66
C ALA A 420 -21.73 6.11 -28.46
N GLY A 421 -21.31 5.58 -27.30
CA GLY A 421 -22.13 5.47 -26.09
C GLY A 421 -23.17 4.34 -26.07
N SER A 422 -23.46 3.72 -27.21
CA SER A 422 -24.44 2.63 -27.28
C SER A 422 -23.93 1.32 -26.65
N SER A 423 -24.85 0.48 -26.19
CA SER A 423 -24.54 -0.88 -25.75
C SER A 423 -24.63 -1.84 -26.93
N PHE A 424 -23.64 -2.72 -27.10
CA PHE A 424 -23.58 -3.67 -28.21
C PHE A 424 -23.14 -5.07 -27.75
N PRO A 425 -23.61 -6.14 -28.42
CA PRO A 425 -23.28 -7.51 -28.04
C PRO A 425 -21.87 -7.90 -28.52
N VAL A 426 -21.23 -8.79 -27.77
CA VAL A 426 -19.96 -9.43 -28.12
C VAL A 426 -20.08 -10.92 -27.78
N SER A 427 -19.51 -11.80 -28.61
CA SER A 427 -19.47 -13.25 -28.37
C SER A 427 -18.08 -13.83 -28.58
N TRP A 428 -17.82 -15.01 -28.00
CA TRP A 428 -16.54 -15.71 -28.09
C TRP A 428 -16.72 -17.23 -28.13
N SER A 429 -15.74 -17.93 -28.72
CA SER A 429 -15.86 -19.37 -29.00
C SER A 429 -15.84 -20.27 -27.76
N SER A 430 -15.09 -19.91 -26.72
CA SER A 430 -14.92 -20.73 -25.51
C SER A 430 -14.53 -19.90 -24.29
N VAL A 431 -14.90 -20.36 -23.10
CA VAL A 431 -14.47 -19.75 -21.84
C VAL A 431 -13.16 -20.41 -21.40
N VAL A 432 -12.06 -19.66 -21.40
CA VAL A 432 -10.76 -20.14 -20.91
C VAL A 432 -10.72 -20.07 -19.38
N ASN A 433 -11.04 -18.89 -18.82
CA ASN A 433 -11.22 -18.69 -17.40
C ASN A 433 -12.41 -17.74 -17.12
N ARG A 434 -13.15 -18.02 -16.06
CA ARG A 434 -14.32 -17.20 -15.67
C ARG A 434 -13.97 -15.76 -15.25
N TYR A 435 -12.70 -15.51 -14.93
CA TYR A 435 -12.20 -14.20 -14.52
C TYR A 435 -11.55 -13.43 -15.68
N ASP A 436 -11.46 -14.05 -16.85
CA ASP A 436 -10.99 -13.36 -18.06
C ASP A 436 -11.92 -12.20 -18.41
N LYS A 437 -11.40 -11.26 -19.18
CA LYS A 437 -12.07 -9.99 -19.44
C LYS A 437 -12.26 -9.78 -20.93
N VAL A 438 -13.44 -9.29 -21.27
CA VAL A 438 -13.71 -8.72 -22.58
C VAL A 438 -13.71 -7.21 -22.44
N THR A 439 -12.95 -6.51 -23.28
CA THR A 439 -12.81 -5.05 -23.22
C THR A 439 -12.83 -4.42 -24.60
N ILE A 440 -13.32 -3.18 -24.71
CA ILE A 440 -13.16 -2.33 -25.90
C ILE A 440 -12.13 -1.24 -25.61
N ILE A 441 -11.12 -1.13 -26.47
CA ILE A 441 -10.05 -0.13 -26.34
C ILE A 441 -9.69 0.46 -27.70
N PRO A 442 -9.03 1.65 -27.74
CA PRO A 442 -8.59 2.23 -29.01
C PRO A 442 -7.71 1.25 -29.80
N ALA A 443 -7.88 1.22 -31.13
CA ALA A 443 -7.10 0.34 -31.99
C ALA A 443 -5.59 0.59 -31.82
N GLY A 444 -4.79 -0.49 -31.77
CA GLY A 444 -3.35 -0.40 -31.53
C GLY A 444 -2.92 -0.01 -30.11
N ALA A 445 -3.84 0.04 -29.14
CA ALA A 445 -3.49 0.31 -27.74
C ALA A 445 -2.58 -0.80 -27.16
N LYS A 446 -1.67 -0.41 -26.24
CA LYS A 446 -0.76 -1.35 -25.56
C LYS A 446 -1.53 -2.34 -24.70
N GLU A 447 -0.98 -3.54 -24.50
CA GLU A 447 -1.51 -4.51 -23.54
C GLU A 447 -1.66 -3.87 -22.15
N GLY A 448 -2.71 -4.27 -21.41
CA GLY A 448 -3.06 -3.67 -20.13
C GLY A 448 -3.77 -2.31 -20.21
N THR A 449 -3.97 -1.73 -21.41
CA THR A 449 -4.86 -0.58 -21.56
C THR A 449 -6.29 -0.99 -21.24
N TYR A 450 -7.01 -0.17 -20.47
CA TYR A 450 -8.37 -0.46 -20.05
C TYR A 450 -9.36 0.55 -20.63
N GLY A 451 -10.46 0.02 -21.17
CA GLY A 451 -11.67 0.77 -21.50
C GLY A 451 -12.88 0.17 -20.79
N ASP A 452 -14.05 0.26 -21.44
CA ASP A 452 -15.21 -0.48 -20.96
C ASP A 452 -14.92 -1.99 -21.00
N ARG A 453 -15.35 -2.70 -19.96
CA ARG A 453 -15.01 -4.12 -19.77
C ARG A 453 -15.99 -4.84 -18.86
N PHE A 454 -16.05 -6.16 -19.00
CA PHE A 454 -16.72 -7.07 -18.06
C PHE A 454 -15.97 -8.39 -17.93
N ASP A 455 -16.22 -9.11 -16.85
CA ASP A 455 -15.68 -10.46 -16.63
C ASP A 455 -16.52 -11.50 -17.37
N VAL A 456 -15.86 -12.41 -18.09
CA VAL A 456 -16.44 -13.45 -18.96
C VAL A 456 -17.43 -14.35 -18.22
N GLY A 457 -17.12 -14.72 -16.98
CA GLY A 457 -17.96 -15.60 -16.17
C GLY A 457 -18.10 -17.00 -16.78
N LYS A 458 -19.33 -17.49 -16.90
CA LYS A 458 -19.63 -18.80 -17.52
C LYS A 458 -20.30 -18.68 -18.90
N LYS A 459 -20.40 -17.46 -19.43
CA LYS A 459 -21.12 -17.17 -20.67
C LYS A 459 -20.16 -17.16 -21.85
N GLN A 460 -20.70 -17.29 -23.06
CA GLN A 460 -19.98 -17.10 -24.32
C GLN A 460 -20.40 -15.81 -25.05
N GLU A 461 -21.11 -14.94 -24.33
CA GLU A 461 -21.63 -13.67 -24.81
C GLU A 461 -21.76 -12.66 -23.68
N GLY A 462 -21.67 -11.38 -24.03
CA GLY A 462 -21.78 -10.25 -23.13
C GLY A 462 -22.05 -8.96 -23.90
N HIS A 463 -22.06 -7.83 -23.20
CA HIS A 463 -22.34 -6.53 -23.80
C HIS A 463 -21.29 -5.52 -23.34
N LEU A 464 -20.81 -4.70 -24.26
CA LEU A 464 -19.93 -3.57 -23.99
C LEU A 464 -20.66 -2.26 -24.29
N THR A 465 -20.22 -1.19 -23.65
CA THR A 465 -20.62 0.17 -23.98
C THR A 465 -19.54 0.81 -24.86
N ALA A 466 -19.94 1.25 -26.06
CA ALA A 466 -19.04 1.94 -26.99
C ALA A 466 -18.52 3.25 -26.37
N PRO A 467 -17.22 3.56 -26.48
CA PRO A 467 -16.67 4.83 -26.07
C PRO A 467 -17.37 6.03 -26.72
N ALA A 468 -17.34 7.20 -26.08
CA ALA A 468 -17.98 8.41 -26.60
C ALA A 468 -17.21 9.11 -27.74
N GLN A 469 -15.95 8.75 -27.92
CA GLN A 469 -15.12 9.27 -29.00
C GLN A 469 -15.23 8.36 -30.23
N PRO A 470 -15.64 8.89 -31.39
CA PRO A 470 -15.64 8.13 -32.64
C PRO A 470 -14.21 7.76 -33.06
N GLY A 471 -14.07 6.63 -33.77
CA GLY A 471 -12.80 6.16 -34.29
C GLY A 471 -12.71 4.64 -34.37
N MET A 472 -11.50 4.14 -34.65
CA MET A 472 -11.23 2.70 -34.69
C MET A 472 -10.86 2.16 -33.31
N TYR A 473 -11.54 1.08 -32.92
CA TYR A 473 -11.35 0.38 -31.66
C TYR A 473 -11.14 -1.11 -31.92
N GLU A 474 -10.69 -1.81 -30.88
CA GLU A 474 -10.56 -3.26 -30.86
C GLU A 474 -11.28 -3.80 -29.64
N VAL A 475 -12.07 -4.85 -29.85
CA VAL A 475 -12.61 -5.67 -28.77
C VAL A 475 -11.65 -6.80 -28.50
N ARG A 476 -11.13 -6.90 -27.28
CA ARG A 476 -10.11 -7.87 -26.86
C ARG A 476 -10.66 -8.84 -25.82
N TYR A 477 -10.38 -10.13 -26.02
CA TYR A 477 -10.44 -11.16 -24.98
C TYR A 477 -9.07 -11.23 -24.29
N THR A 478 -9.03 -10.89 -23.02
CA THR A 478 -7.79 -10.76 -22.25
C THR A 478 -7.79 -11.73 -21.08
N LEU A 479 -6.72 -12.52 -20.96
CA LEU A 479 -6.54 -13.43 -19.83
C LEU A 479 -6.41 -12.65 -18.52
N ASN A 480 -7.06 -13.14 -17.48
CA ASN A 480 -6.80 -12.65 -16.13
C ASN A 480 -5.37 -13.00 -15.67
N ALA A 481 -4.90 -14.19 -16.05
CA ALA A 481 -3.51 -14.59 -15.87
C ALA A 481 -2.63 -13.72 -16.78
N GLY A 482 -1.73 -12.92 -16.20
CA GLY A 482 -0.73 -12.15 -16.95
C GLY A 482 -1.24 -11.00 -17.84
N GLY A 483 -2.55 -10.86 -18.07
CA GLY A 483 -3.10 -9.74 -18.86
C GLY A 483 -2.86 -9.85 -20.38
N LYS A 484 -2.47 -11.02 -20.89
CA LYS A 484 -2.21 -11.25 -22.32
C LYS A 484 -3.52 -11.24 -23.12
N THR A 485 -3.52 -10.60 -24.29
CA THR A 485 -4.65 -10.68 -25.22
C THR A 485 -4.62 -12.01 -25.98
N LEU A 486 -5.69 -12.80 -25.92
CA LEU A 486 -5.81 -14.05 -26.69
C LEU A 486 -6.41 -13.84 -28.07
N ALA A 487 -7.43 -12.98 -28.16
CA ALA A 487 -8.14 -12.73 -29.38
C ALA A 487 -8.58 -11.27 -29.44
N SER A 488 -8.61 -10.72 -30.64
CA SER A 488 -9.10 -9.36 -30.87
C SER A 488 -9.87 -9.26 -32.17
N THR A 489 -10.91 -8.44 -32.21
CA THR A 489 -11.64 -8.08 -33.42
C THR A 489 -11.78 -6.55 -33.50
N PRO A 490 -11.60 -5.94 -34.69
CA PRO A 490 -11.80 -4.50 -34.85
C PRO A 490 -13.28 -4.13 -34.76
N VAL A 491 -13.55 -2.90 -34.35
CA VAL A 491 -14.87 -2.25 -34.36
C VAL A 491 -14.72 -0.76 -34.60
N GLU A 492 -15.50 -0.21 -35.52
CA GLU A 492 -15.58 1.23 -35.75
C GLU A 492 -16.66 1.85 -34.86
N VAL A 493 -16.29 2.86 -34.08
CA VAL A 493 -17.24 3.66 -33.29
C VAL A 493 -17.63 4.88 -34.10
N THR A 494 -18.90 4.95 -34.50
CA THR A 494 -19.45 6.08 -35.26
C THR A 494 -20.01 7.16 -34.35
N GLU A 495 -20.21 8.36 -34.87
CA GLU A 495 -20.80 9.47 -34.11
C GLU A 495 -22.25 9.18 -33.68
N ALA A 496 -22.56 9.55 -32.44
CA ALA A 496 -23.90 9.53 -31.88
C ALA A 496 -24.73 10.71 -32.41
N LYS A 497 -25.90 10.44 -32.96
CA LYS A 497 -26.83 11.47 -33.46
C LYS A 497 -28.13 11.44 -32.67
N VAL A 498 -28.33 12.48 -31.86
CA VAL A 498 -29.58 12.75 -31.12
C VAL A 498 -29.92 14.21 -31.32
N THR A 499 -31.21 14.52 -31.48
CA THR A 499 -31.71 15.89 -31.31
C THR A 499 -32.42 16.00 -29.98
N ILE A 500 -32.34 17.16 -29.34
CA ILE A 500 -33.03 17.48 -28.10
C ILE A 500 -33.77 18.80 -28.28
N GLU A 501 -34.99 18.87 -27.77
CA GLU A 501 -35.87 20.03 -27.78
C GLU A 501 -36.30 20.30 -26.34
N ALA A 502 -36.38 21.57 -25.95
CA ALA A 502 -36.84 22.01 -24.65
C ALA A 502 -37.75 23.23 -24.81
N THR A 503 -38.54 23.54 -23.78
CA THR A 503 -39.33 24.78 -23.76
C THR A 503 -38.41 26.00 -23.82
N ASP A 504 -38.63 26.90 -24.79
CA ASP A 504 -37.75 28.05 -25.07
C ASP A 504 -37.60 29.01 -23.88
N VAL A 505 -38.71 29.35 -23.20
CA VAL A 505 -38.73 30.30 -22.08
C VAL A 505 -39.59 29.75 -20.94
N VAL A 506 -39.04 29.71 -19.72
CA VAL A 506 -39.68 29.16 -18.53
C VAL A 506 -39.47 30.05 -17.30
N ARG A 507 -40.35 29.97 -16.32
CA ARG A 507 -40.16 30.65 -15.02
C ARG A 507 -39.21 29.87 -14.13
N ALA A 508 -38.45 30.57 -13.31
CA ALA A 508 -37.67 29.97 -12.24
C ALA A 508 -38.53 29.01 -11.39
N ASN A 509 -37.94 27.90 -10.95
CA ASN A 509 -38.58 26.84 -10.16
C ASN A 509 -39.76 26.08 -10.83
N THR A 510 -40.10 26.36 -12.08
CA THR A 510 -41.16 25.64 -12.81
C THR A 510 -40.62 24.46 -13.62
N PRO A 511 -41.47 23.49 -14.03
CA PRO A 511 -41.02 22.36 -14.84
C PRO A 511 -40.69 22.79 -16.28
N ILE A 512 -39.63 22.19 -16.85
CA ILE A 512 -39.19 22.34 -18.24
C ILE A 512 -39.51 21.04 -18.96
N GLU A 513 -40.36 21.09 -19.98
CA GLU A 513 -40.65 19.94 -20.83
C GLU A 513 -39.55 19.76 -21.86
N ILE A 514 -39.03 18.53 -21.95
CA ILE A 514 -37.87 18.18 -22.76
C ILE A 514 -38.18 16.91 -23.56
N ARG A 515 -37.84 16.92 -24.84
CA ARG A 515 -38.02 15.79 -25.78
C ARG A 515 -36.73 15.50 -26.53
N TRP A 516 -36.51 14.24 -26.89
CA TRP A 516 -35.33 13.85 -27.68
C TRP A 516 -35.65 12.75 -28.68
N SER A 517 -34.87 12.69 -29.76
CA SER A 517 -35.18 11.83 -30.92
C SER A 517 -34.94 10.34 -30.71
N ALA A 518 -33.99 9.96 -29.83
CA ALA A 518 -33.62 8.56 -29.61
C ALA A 518 -32.94 8.34 -28.26
N VAL A 519 -33.06 7.12 -27.73
CA VAL A 519 -32.27 6.63 -26.59
C VAL A 519 -31.05 5.89 -27.10
N ILE A 520 -29.85 6.40 -26.80
CA ILE A 520 -28.59 5.71 -27.14
C ILE A 520 -28.27 4.67 -26.07
N ASN A 521 -28.30 5.07 -24.80
CA ASN A 521 -28.12 4.20 -23.65
C ASN A 521 -29.08 4.60 -22.53
N ARG A 522 -29.64 3.60 -21.84
CA ARG A 522 -30.59 3.85 -20.74
C ARG A 522 -30.03 4.65 -19.57
N TYR A 523 -28.71 4.69 -19.44
CA TYR A 523 -28.00 5.42 -18.38
C TYR A 523 -27.54 6.82 -18.82
N ASP A 524 -27.80 7.20 -20.07
CA ASP A 524 -27.55 8.57 -20.55
C ASP A 524 -28.38 9.57 -19.76
N LYS A 525 -27.93 10.82 -19.74
CA LYS A 525 -28.45 11.84 -18.84
C LYS A 525 -28.94 13.05 -19.59
N VAL A 526 -30.07 13.58 -19.14
CA VAL A 526 -30.53 14.92 -19.50
C VAL A 526 -30.21 15.85 -18.33
N THR A 527 -29.45 16.91 -18.58
CA THR A 527 -28.98 17.85 -17.55
C THR A 527 -29.26 19.29 -17.99
N ILE A 528 -29.70 20.17 -17.08
CA ILE A 528 -29.78 21.61 -17.34
C ILE A 528 -28.60 22.33 -16.69
N VAL A 529 -27.84 23.11 -17.46
CA VAL A 529 -26.68 23.87 -16.97
C VAL A 529 -26.74 25.33 -17.45
N PRO A 530 -26.06 26.28 -16.78
CA PRO A 530 -25.90 27.64 -17.31
C PRO A 530 -25.32 27.60 -18.73
N ALA A 531 -25.79 28.50 -19.60
CA ALA A 531 -25.31 28.56 -20.98
C ALA A 531 -23.79 28.78 -21.03
N GLY A 532 -23.08 27.93 -21.79
CA GLY A 532 -21.63 27.98 -21.92
C GLY A 532 -20.87 27.31 -20.76
N ALA A 533 -21.56 26.56 -19.88
CA ALA A 533 -20.90 25.79 -18.83
C ALA A 533 -19.91 24.76 -19.40
N LYS A 534 -18.83 24.46 -18.67
CA LYS A 534 -17.86 23.43 -19.10
C LYS A 534 -18.52 22.05 -19.17
N GLU A 535 -17.99 21.17 -20.01
CA GLU A 535 -18.43 19.78 -20.06
C GLU A 535 -18.28 19.10 -18.70
N GLY A 536 -19.25 18.26 -18.32
CA GLY A 536 -19.26 17.59 -17.01
C GLY A 536 -19.68 18.46 -15.82
N THR A 537 -20.08 19.72 -16.05
CA THR A 537 -20.69 20.56 -14.99
C THR A 537 -21.91 19.86 -14.39
N ARG A 538 -21.89 19.65 -13.07
CA ARG A 538 -22.98 18.95 -12.38
C ARG A 538 -24.08 19.92 -12.01
N HIS A 539 -25.30 19.57 -12.39
CA HIS A 539 -26.50 20.32 -12.07
C HIS A 539 -27.70 19.37 -12.03
N ASN A 540 -28.93 19.91 -11.97
CA ASN A 540 -30.15 19.11 -11.99
C ASN A 540 -30.21 18.23 -13.25
N ARG A 541 -30.44 16.92 -13.05
CA ARG A 541 -30.38 15.91 -14.10
C ARG A 541 -31.23 14.69 -13.78
N PHE A 542 -31.56 13.91 -14.80
CA PHE A 542 -32.14 12.57 -14.64
C PHE A 542 -31.58 11.59 -15.68
N ASP A 543 -31.67 10.28 -15.41
CA ASP A 543 -31.32 9.24 -16.36
C ASP A 543 -32.47 9.00 -17.35
N VAL A 544 -32.14 8.96 -18.64
CA VAL A 544 -33.06 8.85 -19.78
C VAL A 544 -33.94 7.59 -19.68
N GLY A 545 -33.37 6.46 -19.26
CA GLY A 545 -34.08 5.19 -19.20
C GLY A 545 -34.50 4.71 -20.60
N GLN A 546 -35.78 4.44 -20.79
CA GLN A 546 -36.36 4.07 -22.10
C GLN A 546 -37.28 5.18 -22.65
N ARG A 547 -37.20 6.39 -22.08
CA ARG A 547 -38.10 7.50 -22.39
C ARG A 547 -37.58 8.30 -23.58
N LEU A 548 -38.48 8.98 -24.29
CA LEU A 548 -38.16 9.98 -25.31
C LEU A 548 -38.55 11.40 -24.87
N GLU A 549 -39.02 11.54 -23.64
CA GLU A 549 -39.41 12.80 -23.03
C GLU A 549 -39.21 12.75 -21.50
N GLY A 550 -39.09 13.92 -20.89
CA GLY A 550 -38.99 14.07 -19.45
C GLY A 550 -38.96 15.53 -19.03
N THR A 551 -38.96 15.75 -17.72
CA THR A 551 -39.14 17.09 -17.15
C THR A 551 -38.02 17.41 -16.16
N LEU A 552 -37.44 18.61 -16.25
CA LEU A 552 -36.49 19.14 -15.26
C LEU A 552 -37.08 20.34 -14.53
N LYS A 553 -36.74 20.51 -13.25
CA LYS A 553 -37.08 21.75 -12.54
C LYS A 553 -36.12 22.86 -12.99
N ALA A 554 -36.68 23.98 -13.46
CA ALA A 554 -35.93 25.17 -13.83
C ALA A 554 -35.16 25.73 -12.62
N PRO A 555 -33.90 26.17 -12.82
CA PRO A 555 -33.09 26.85 -11.80
C PRO A 555 -33.83 28.04 -11.15
N ALA A 556 -33.47 28.35 -9.91
CA ALA A 556 -34.04 29.49 -9.18
C ALA A 556 -33.50 30.83 -9.69
N GLU A 557 -32.26 30.84 -10.19
CA GLU A 557 -31.60 32.04 -10.72
C GLU A 557 -32.00 32.27 -12.19
N PRO A 558 -32.59 33.44 -12.53
CA PRO A 558 -32.86 33.79 -13.91
C PRO A 558 -31.58 33.88 -14.75
N GLY A 559 -31.67 33.53 -16.03
CA GLY A 559 -30.55 33.57 -16.95
C GLY A 559 -30.76 32.68 -18.17
N LEU A 560 -29.73 32.62 -19.03
CA LEU A 560 -29.68 31.68 -20.14
C LEU A 560 -29.09 30.36 -19.67
N TYR A 561 -29.80 29.29 -19.97
CA TYR A 561 -29.42 27.92 -19.68
C TYR A 561 -29.44 27.09 -20.96
N GLU A 562 -28.87 25.89 -20.86
CA GLU A 562 -28.96 24.88 -21.91
C GLU A 562 -29.28 23.52 -21.29
N VAL A 563 -30.18 22.80 -21.94
CA VAL A 563 -30.48 21.40 -21.63
C VAL A 563 -29.62 20.54 -22.54
N ARG A 564 -28.82 19.65 -21.94
CA ARG A 564 -27.86 18.78 -22.63
C ARG A 564 -28.29 17.33 -22.55
N TYR A 565 -28.22 16.63 -23.69
CA TYR A 565 -28.21 15.17 -23.73
C TYR A 565 -26.74 14.71 -23.65
N THR A 566 -26.39 14.07 -22.55
CA THR A 566 -25.02 13.68 -22.24
C THR A 566 -24.92 12.16 -22.15
N LEU A 567 -24.00 11.58 -22.93
CA LEU A 567 -23.70 10.15 -22.90
C LEU A 567 -23.17 9.75 -21.52
N ASN A 568 -23.61 8.60 -21.01
CA ASN A 568 -23.03 8.03 -19.80
C ASN A 568 -21.58 7.63 -20.02
N ALA A 569 -21.27 7.08 -21.19
CA ALA A 569 -19.91 6.82 -21.62
C ALA A 569 -19.17 8.15 -21.79
N GLY A 570 -18.07 8.36 -21.06
CA GLY A 570 -17.21 9.54 -21.20
C GLY A 570 -17.82 10.89 -20.80
N GLY A 571 -19.11 10.97 -20.49
CA GLY A 571 -19.77 12.21 -20.08
C GLY A 571 -19.84 13.26 -21.19
N LYS A 572 -19.88 12.85 -22.46
CA LYS A 572 -19.87 13.74 -23.63
C LYS A 572 -21.28 14.17 -24.02
N THR A 573 -21.51 15.46 -24.18
CA THR A 573 -22.74 16.04 -24.73
C THR A 573 -22.82 15.82 -26.22
N VAL A 574 -23.93 15.26 -26.68
CA VAL A 574 -24.19 14.94 -28.10
C VAL A 574 -25.30 15.81 -28.70
N ALA A 575 -26.12 16.45 -27.86
CA ALA A 575 -27.14 17.39 -28.27
C ALA A 575 -27.39 18.43 -27.16
N SER A 576 -27.72 19.67 -27.52
CA SER A 576 -28.16 20.67 -26.57
C SER A 576 -29.29 21.54 -27.13
N ALA A 577 -30.15 22.04 -26.24
CA ALA A 577 -31.22 22.99 -26.54
C ALA A 577 -31.13 24.19 -25.58
N PRO A 578 -31.25 25.44 -26.07
CA PRO A 578 -31.26 26.62 -25.22
C PRO A 578 -32.58 26.72 -24.44
N VAL A 579 -32.52 27.26 -23.22
CA VAL A 579 -33.68 27.58 -22.39
C VAL A 579 -33.42 28.90 -21.65
N GLU A 580 -34.31 29.88 -21.80
CA GLU A 580 -34.28 31.10 -21.01
C GLU A 580 -35.11 30.92 -19.73
N VAL A 581 -34.47 31.10 -18.58
CA VAL A 581 -35.13 31.09 -17.27
C VAL A 581 -35.35 32.54 -16.85
N VAL A 582 -36.62 32.95 -16.76
CA VAL A 582 -36.99 34.28 -16.27
C VAL A 582 -37.39 34.22 -14.79
N ALA A 583 -37.52 35.39 -14.16
CA ALA A 583 -37.99 35.47 -12.77
C ALA A 583 -39.32 34.74 -12.57
N GLU A 584 -39.55 34.21 -11.36
CA GLU A 584 -40.78 33.49 -11.00
C GLU A 584 -42.05 34.31 -11.22
N THR A 585 -41.97 35.64 -11.17
CA THR A 585 -43.07 36.58 -11.40
C THR A 585 -43.09 37.19 -12.80
N ALA A 586 -42.23 36.71 -13.72
CA ALA A 586 -42.16 37.26 -15.07
C ALA A 586 -43.47 37.01 -15.83
N ALA A 587 -43.90 38.04 -16.55
CA ALA A 587 -44.97 37.92 -17.52
C ALA A 587 -44.48 37.10 -18.70
N LEU A 588 -44.96 35.86 -18.79
CA LEU A 588 -44.70 34.98 -19.91
C LEU A 588 -46.03 34.62 -20.54
N ASP A 589 -46.03 34.65 -21.86
CA ASP A 589 -47.08 34.12 -22.69
C ASP A 589 -46.69 32.67 -23.05
N SER A 590 -47.32 31.67 -22.42
CA SER A 590 -47.06 30.25 -22.69
C SER A 590 -47.84 29.77 -23.92
N GLY A 591 -47.73 30.51 -25.02
CA GLY A 591 -48.37 30.20 -26.32
C GLY A 591 -49.82 30.65 -26.44
N ALA A 592 -50.35 31.43 -25.48
CA ALA A 592 -51.72 31.92 -25.52
C ALA A 592 -51.88 33.23 -26.33
N GLY A 593 -50.79 33.85 -26.79
CA GLY A 593 -50.81 35.09 -27.56
C GLY A 593 -51.32 36.28 -26.76
N LEU A 594 -51.23 36.25 -25.43
CA LEU A 594 -51.86 37.26 -24.58
C LEU A 594 -51.16 38.62 -24.73
N GLN A 595 -51.90 39.60 -25.26
CA GLN A 595 -51.44 40.97 -25.45
C GLN A 595 -52.30 41.93 -24.64
N ALA A 596 -51.64 42.81 -23.88
CA ALA A 596 -52.24 43.93 -23.17
C ALA A 596 -51.30 45.15 -23.29
N PRO A 597 -51.83 46.39 -23.22
CA PRO A 597 -50.99 47.58 -23.24
C PRO A 597 -50.08 47.63 -22.01
N ALA A 598 -48.82 48.00 -22.19
CA ALA A 598 -47.85 48.05 -21.09
C ALA A 598 -48.17 49.11 -20.03
N ASN A 599 -48.89 50.18 -20.40
CA ASN A 599 -49.25 51.28 -19.51
C ASN A 599 -50.67 51.76 -19.80
N ALA A 600 -51.38 52.23 -18.77
CA ALA A 600 -52.70 52.84 -18.91
C ALA A 600 -53.00 53.78 -17.75
N LYS A 601 -53.97 54.69 -17.94
CA LYS A 601 -54.39 55.63 -16.88
C LYS A 601 -55.25 54.91 -15.84
N PRO A 602 -55.29 55.40 -14.58
CA PRO A 602 -56.26 54.94 -13.59
C PRO A 602 -57.70 54.98 -14.13
N GLY A 603 -58.48 53.92 -13.89
CA GLY A 603 -59.86 53.78 -14.35
C GLY A 603 -60.03 53.54 -15.86
N ALA A 604 -58.94 53.45 -16.63
CA ALA A 604 -59.02 53.28 -18.08
C ALA A 604 -59.49 51.87 -18.48
N SER A 605 -60.27 51.80 -19.56
CA SER A 605 -60.60 50.54 -20.21
C SER A 605 -59.52 50.18 -21.23
N ILE A 606 -58.91 49.02 -21.07
CA ILE A 606 -57.87 48.49 -21.95
C ILE A 606 -58.38 47.30 -22.74
N THR A 607 -57.91 47.18 -23.98
CA THR A 607 -58.18 46.01 -24.81
C THR A 607 -57.10 44.96 -24.58
N VAL A 608 -57.54 43.77 -24.19
CA VAL A 608 -56.70 42.57 -24.08
C VAL A 608 -57.08 41.63 -25.20
N SER A 609 -56.10 41.04 -25.87
CA SER A 609 -56.32 40.03 -26.92
C SER A 609 -55.46 38.80 -26.71
N TRP A 610 -55.90 37.65 -27.25
CA TRP A 610 -55.19 36.38 -27.13
C TRP A 610 -55.42 35.53 -28.38
N SER A 611 -54.43 34.75 -28.81
CA SER A 611 -54.54 33.91 -30.02
C SER A 611 -54.68 32.41 -29.71
N GLY A 612 -54.25 31.97 -28.53
CA GLY A 612 -54.27 30.57 -28.10
C GLY A 612 -55.37 30.23 -27.09
N GLY A 613 -55.14 29.16 -26.33
CA GLY A 613 -56.03 28.62 -25.30
C GLY A 613 -55.73 27.14 -25.02
N SER A 614 -56.45 26.54 -24.08
CA SER A 614 -56.46 25.08 -23.84
C SER A 614 -57.77 24.44 -24.33
N ASP A 615 -57.91 23.12 -24.22
CA ASP A 615 -59.17 22.41 -24.52
C ASP A 615 -60.18 22.46 -23.34
N SER A 616 -59.90 23.26 -22.31
CA SER A 616 -60.70 23.34 -21.09
C SER A 616 -61.97 24.15 -21.24
N LYS A 617 -63.03 23.71 -20.56
CA LYS A 617 -64.37 24.34 -20.56
C LYS A 617 -64.47 25.61 -19.71
N ASP A 618 -63.51 25.86 -18.82
CA ASP A 618 -63.47 27.06 -17.98
C ASP A 618 -62.12 27.75 -18.07
N GLN A 619 -62.01 28.59 -19.11
CA GLN A 619 -60.89 29.45 -19.39
C GLN A 619 -61.27 30.90 -19.11
N ARG A 620 -60.36 31.69 -18.54
CA ARG A 620 -60.66 33.07 -18.13
C ARG A 620 -59.51 34.02 -18.40
N ILE A 621 -59.84 35.23 -18.84
CA ILE A 621 -58.95 36.38 -18.74
C ILE A 621 -59.25 37.09 -17.42
N VAL A 622 -58.26 37.23 -16.57
CA VAL A 622 -58.40 37.86 -15.26
C VAL A 622 -57.45 39.02 -15.11
N LEU A 623 -57.84 40.01 -14.32
CA LEU A 623 -57.03 41.14 -13.90
C LEU A 623 -56.78 41.02 -12.39
N ALA A 624 -55.52 41.09 -11.97
CA ALA A 624 -55.11 41.03 -10.57
C ALA A 624 -54.03 42.07 -10.26
N LYS A 625 -53.77 42.36 -8.98
CA LYS A 625 -52.52 43.04 -8.61
C LYS A 625 -51.35 42.14 -9.00
N ALA A 626 -50.24 42.71 -9.46
CA ALA A 626 -49.12 41.92 -10.00
C ALA A 626 -48.49 40.96 -8.98
N ASP A 627 -48.64 41.23 -7.69
CA ASP A 627 -48.16 40.43 -6.56
C ASP A 627 -49.22 39.47 -5.98
N ALA A 628 -50.45 39.48 -6.50
CA ALA A 628 -51.53 38.64 -6.00
C ALA A 628 -51.37 37.17 -6.44
N ALA A 629 -51.85 36.22 -5.64
CA ALA A 629 -51.80 34.79 -5.97
C ALA A 629 -52.49 34.47 -7.31
N ASP A 630 -51.99 33.48 -8.05
CA ASP A 630 -52.34 33.21 -9.46
C ASP A 630 -53.85 33.11 -9.74
N PHE A 631 -54.60 32.44 -8.87
CA PHE A 631 -56.05 32.23 -8.98
C PHE A 631 -56.85 33.21 -8.09
N THR A 632 -56.32 34.40 -7.87
CA THR A 632 -57.05 35.53 -7.29
C THR A 632 -57.13 36.65 -8.30
N TRP A 633 -58.25 37.38 -8.30
CA TRP A 633 -58.49 38.42 -9.29
C TRP A 633 -59.38 39.52 -8.72
N ILE A 634 -59.18 40.72 -9.28
CA ILE A 634 -60.04 41.89 -9.11
C ILE A 634 -61.21 41.79 -10.08
N ALA A 635 -60.93 41.35 -11.31
CA ALA A 635 -61.93 41.11 -12.34
C ALA A 635 -61.60 39.82 -13.12
N ALA A 636 -62.63 39.08 -13.52
CA ALA A 636 -62.47 37.87 -14.31
C ALA A 636 -63.55 37.80 -15.40
N HIS A 637 -63.12 37.47 -16.61
CA HIS A 637 -63.95 37.32 -17.79
C HIS A 637 -63.77 35.92 -18.33
N LYS A 638 -64.87 35.19 -18.49
CA LYS A 638 -64.84 33.87 -19.10
C LYS A 638 -64.55 34.02 -20.59
N VAL A 639 -63.60 33.23 -21.10
CA VAL A 639 -63.26 33.18 -22.52
C VAL A 639 -64.42 32.52 -23.28
N GLY A 640 -64.92 33.22 -24.30
CA GLY A 640 -65.91 32.73 -25.26
C GLY A 640 -65.29 32.62 -26.66
N ASP A 641 -66.11 32.76 -27.70
CA ASP A 641 -65.65 32.69 -29.11
C ASP A 641 -64.79 33.91 -29.50
N ASP A 642 -65.01 35.06 -28.85
CA ASP A 642 -64.23 36.28 -29.06
C ASP A 642 -62.80 36.15 -28.49
N LYS A 643 -61.81 36.60 -29.28
CA LYS A 643 -60.37 36.55 -28.95
C LYS A 643 -59.82 37.86 -28.39
N SER A 644 -60.71 38.75 -27.97
CA SER A 644 -60.35 40.01 -27.33
C SER A 644 -61.44 40.46 -26.35
N GLN A 645 -61.06 41.17 -25.30
CA GLN A 645 -61.96 41.67 -24.26
C GLN A 645 -61.51 43.03 -23.75
N GLN A 646 -62.46 43.91 -23.46
CA GLN A 646 -62.20 45.14 -22.72
C GLN A 646 -62.16 44.85 -21.22
N LEU A 647 -61.10 45.26 -20.54
CA LEU A 647 -60.94 45.21 -19.09
C LEU A 647 -60.81 46.63 -18.54
N THR A 648 -61.56 46.95 -17.50
CA THR A 648 -61.42 48.24 -16.80
C THR A 648 -60.38 48.09 -15.69
N LEU A 649 -59.36 48.94 -15.71
CA LEU A 649 -58.32 48.98 -14.70
C LEU A 649 -58.79 49.72 -13.44
N PRO A 650 -58.24 49.41 -12.25
CA PRO A 650 -58.56 50.13 -11.04
C PRO A 650 -58.17 51.62 -11.08
N ASP A 651 -58.84 52.42 -10.26
CA ASP A 651 -58.52 53.85 -10.06
C ASP A 651 -57.25 54.07 -9.21
N GLU A 652 -56.74 53.01 -8.57
CA GLU A 652 -55.50 53.03 -7.80
C GLU A 652 -54.30 52.85 -8.75
N PRO A 653 -53.34 53.80 -8.80
CA PRO A 653 -52.09 53.59 -9.51
C PRO A 653 -51.31 52.41 -8.95
N GLY A 654 -50.67 51.63 -9.81
CA GLY A 654 -49.96 50.44 -9.39
C GLY A 654 -49.66 49.47 -10.52
N ARG A 655 -48.99 48.37 -10.19
CA ARG A 655 -48.68 47.30 -11.13
C ARG A 655 -49.78 46.24 -11.09
N TYR A 656 -50.44 46.04 -12.23
CA TYR A 656 -51.47 45.04 -12.41
C TYR A 656 -51.02 44.01 -13.43
N GLU A 657 -51.58 42.81 -13.33
CA GLU A 657 -51.29 41.69 -14.23
C GLU A 657 -52.58 41.17 -14.82
N VAL A 658 -52.62 41.11 -16.15
CA VAL A 658 -53.63 40.38 -16.91
C VAL A 658 -53.13 38.94 -17.05
N ARG A 659 -53.95 37.97 -16.66
CA ARG A 659 -53.63 36.55 -16.74
C ARG A 659 -54.67 35.82 -17.57
N TYR A 660 -54.23 34.96 -18.47
CA TYR A 660 -55.06 33.97 -19.12
C TYR A 660 -54.94 32.67 -18.31
N LEU A 661 -56.03 32.22 -17.70
CA LEU A 661 -56.11 31.04 -16.84
C LEU A 661 -56.94 29.93 -17.48
N ASP A 662 -56.51 28.69 -17.29
CA ASP A 662 -57.36 27.51 -17.33
C ASP A 662 -57.71 27.12 -15.90
N VAL A 663 -58.93 27.45 -15.50
CA VAL A 663 -59.40 27.25 -14.12
C VAL A 663 -59.63 25.77 -13.84
N SER A 664 -60.05 24.99 -14.84
CA SER A 664 -60.34 23.57 -14.64
C SER A 664 -59.08 22.76 -14.37
N ASN A 665 -57.97 23.12 -15.02
CA ASN A 665 -56.68 22.45 -14.85
C ASN A 665 -55.74 23.20 -13.89
N THR A 666 -56.18 24.31 -13.30
CA THR A 666 -55.36 25.16 -12.41
C THR A 666 -54.03 25.58 -13.04
N THR A 667 -54.05 25.95 -14.33
CA THR A 667 -52.86 26.42 -15.05
C THR A 667 -52.99 27.87 -15.52
N VAL A 668 -51.85 28.58 -15.61
CA VAL A 668 -51.77 29.93 -16.19
C VAL A 668 -51.25 29.81 -17.61
N LEU A 669 -52.08 30.12 -18.60
CA LEU A 669 -51.81 30.02 -20.03
C LEU A 669 -51.08 31.22 -20.62
N GLY A 670 -51.14 32.39 -19.98
CA GLY A 670 -50.41 33.59 -20.40
C GLY A 670 -50.50 34.71 -19.38
N ARG A 671 -49.53 35.63 -19.38
CA ARG A 671 -49.51 36.80 -18.49
C ARG A 671 -49.02 38.06 -19.24
N ALA A 672 -49.60 39.20 -18.91
CA ALA A 672 -49.18 40.50 -19.40
C ALA A 672 -49.27 41.55 -18.28
N ILE A 673 -48.21 42.32 -18.07
CA ILE A 673 -48.19 43.39 -17.06
C ILE A 673 -48.73 44.69 -17.64
N VAL A 674 -49.56 45.37 -16.86
CA VAL A 674 -50.07 46.70 -17.15
C VAL A 674 -49.74 47.61 -15.98
N GLU A 675 -48.94 48.65 -16.23
CA GLU A 675 -48.65 49.68 -15.24
C GLU A 675 -49.72 50.78 -15.29
N VAL A 676 -50.43 50.97 -14.19
CA VAL A 676 -51.45 52.01 -14.05
C VAL A 676 -50.79 53.25 -13.47
N LYS A 677 -50.65 54.30 -14.29
CA LYS A 677 -49.97 55.56 -13.92
C LYS A 677 -50.50 56.78 -14.67
#